data_AF-A0A850H6I0-F1
#
_entry.id   AF-A0A850H6I0-F1
#
_cell.length_a   1.000
_cell.length_b   1.000
_cell.length_c   1.000
_cell.angle_alpha   90.00
_cell.angle_beta   90.00
_cell.angle_gamma   90.00
#
_symmetry.space_group_name_H-M   'P 1'
#
loop_
_entity.id
_entity.type
_entity.pdbx_description
1 polymer ?
#
loop_
_entity_poly.entity_id
_entity_poly.type
_entity_poly.pdbx_seq_one_letter_code
_entity_poly.pdbx_strand_id
1 'polypeptide(L)'
;MTKTFHNVLSGKAGLFIGAAISALAFSSPVSAQEAGDNPPDCPDQNNDGRCDPEEALSNADTSADTPDAIVVTGSRIRRDEFSTIEPITVITAEEITQGGFASSTDALQSTAVTAGAGQINNYYAGFVTDGGTGANTLGLRGLGPARTLVLLNGRRLAPGGTRGSLLAADLNVLPTAIVERIEVLKAGASSVYGSDAVAGVVNIITDDQLRGLNLEFQTNVPETGAGASYRVAASFGVQADRLSLIGSLEYSKRQGYSRNDNPWFDCPIAGFLDGEGSEFGSGDYIDPATGQPKCFGLDNGGVTINTLGVSTRSAPDRLTGVIGRFNRLVPDASNVNGPTPGFSGVDLDTRDTFNPVQEEEYLITPREVYTGFLTGSYDLDMFGQAEVYGELLATRRKSESILFRQLALDYPIYLNDDFSPTGRINPLVPDQFQNSVIAFPNETTGDGFLGVRAFIGFGNTDASQTVDYVRAGGGLRGDFFIPDWRYDFYVGKSWNDATYEQESFLIDRVAASTDVELDADGNVVCASRAINPNCVAAPFLNADTIGGRLPQEFRDYILANTIGNTEFRETTFAAAIDGPLFSLPAGDVQLALGAEYRKQRINDQPDENSVNGNLLGLTAATPTVGSDNVKEVFGEVFVPILSDTPGFYNLNFNGSVRYTDYDSYGSDVTYKVAGEWEIVRGIGLRGSYGTSYRAPALAEQFLGSTSGFIGSGSDPCDSDNFPADPSDYTPTEQTTAANCASVGIDVADFVQTSGITVLRRGGAETGLAAETSTNWSVGAVVRPPLPQSIGTLSLALDYFDIKVENGVADLAGGTILNRCYQDTNFDPNAGFCRFVDRNANDQLEVTSSFVNLAEDIVKGYEFNGRFASDIGPGRFVLNANVTKYTEQSTRLFPEEFLDDANGIVTSPDWVGNFDATYAFDNITLRYGLDWTDGDREKTYRFFAFDNLTGEVDEELVQDFKDIYLLEVDDYFLHNASVQVGVEDFEFTFGVRNLFNTRPPRISAVGFSSVGNAPLYSGYDYAGRTFFANAAFKF
;
A
#
# COMPACT_ATOMS: atom_id res chain seq x y z
N MET A 1 -29.11 10.52 26.97
CA MET A 1 -29.01 10.28 28.43
C MET A 1 -27.76 9.43 28.66
N THR A 2 -26.61 10.08 28.78
CA THR A 2 -25.86 10.35 30.03
C THR A 2 -25.07 9.14 30.53
N LYS A 3 -23.76 9.21 30.28
CA LYS A 3 -22.60 8.85 31.13
C LYS A 3 -22.80 7.78 32.21
N THR A 4 -21.88 6.81 32.24
CA THR A 4 -20.86 6.58 33.31
C THR A 4 -20.52 5.09 33.32
N PHE A 5 -19.25 4.72 33.14
CA PHE A 5 -18.46 3.87 34.06
C PHE A 5 -17.10 3.56 33.42
N HIS A 6 -16.05 4.02 34.10
CA HIS A 6 -14.64 3.72 33.84
C HIS A 6 -14.04 3.11 35.11
N ASN A 7 -13.08 2.20 34.89
CA ASN A 7 -12.04 1.67 35.79
C ASN A 7 -12.44 0.65 36.86
N VAL A 8 -11.83 -0.54 36.82
CA VAL A 8 -10.58 -0.93 37.52
C VAL A 8 -10.28 -2.39 37.15
N LEU A 9 -9.06 -2.70 36.67
CA LEU A 9 -8.23 -3.84 37.10
C LEU A 9 -7.00 -3.97 36.19
N SER A 10 -5.86 -3.47 36.69
CA SER A 10 -4.54 -4.00 36.31
C SER A 10 -4.27 -5.27 37.11
N GLY A 11 -3.63 -6.26 36.48
CA GLY A 11 -3.23 -7.49 37.15
C GLY A 11 -2.72 -8.53 36.16
N LYS A 12 -1.41 -8.52 35.92
CA LYS A 12 -0.69 -9.61 35.25
C LYS A 12 -0.89 -10.94 36.01
N ALA A 13 -1.24 -11.99 35.27
CA ALA A 13 -0.78 -13.39 35.39
C ALA A 13 -1.90 -14.40 35.09
N GLY A 14 -1.78 -15.03 33.92
CA GLY A 14 -2.13 -16.40 33.56
C GLY A 14 -3.48 -16.99 34.00
N LEU A 15 -4.30 -17.40 33.03
CA LEU A 15 -5.00 -18.68 33.13
C LEU A 15 -5.50 -19.17 31.77
N PHE A 16 -4.96 -20.33 31.37
CA PHE A 16 -5.57 -21.26 30.42
C PHE A 16 -6.94 -21.71 30.93
N ILE A 17 -7.99 -21.50 30.14
CA ILE A 17 -9.27 -22.23 30.23
C ILE A 17 -9.74 -22.36 28.77
N GLY A 18 -9.80 -23.53 28.14
CA GLY A 18 -10.34 -24.79 28.66
C GLY A 18 -11.67 -25.01 27.95
N ALA A 19 -11.63 -25.56 26.73
CA ALA A 19 -12.80 -25.93 25.95
C ALA A 19 -13.58 -27.04 26.66
N ALA A 20 -14.84 -26.78 27.01
CA ALA A 20 -15.81 -27.80 27.36
C ALA A 20 -17.23 -27.24 27.16
N ILE A 21 -17.87 -27.59 26.05
CA ILE A 21 -19.33 -27.49 25.92
C ILE A 21 -19.89 -28.90 25.79
N SER A 22 -20.81 -29.18 26.71
CA SER A 22 -21.36 -30.47 27.05
C SER A 22 -22.39 -30.94 26.02
N ALA A 23 -22.23 -32.18 25.55
CA ALA A 23 -23.24 -32.90 24.81
C ALA A 23 -24.43 -33.27 25.72
N LEU A 24 -25.64 -32.89 25.33
CA LEU A 24 -26.88 -33.39 25.90
C LEU A 24 -27.46 -34.47 24.98
N ALA A 25 -27.45 -35.70 25.49
CA ALA A 25 -28.04 -36.86 24.88
C ALA A 25 -29.58 -36.85 25.02
N PHE A 26 -30.27 -37.14 23.92
CA PHE A 26 -31.55 -37.86 23.95
C PHE A 26 -31.47 -39.03 22.98
N SER A 27 -31.39 -40.24 23.54
CA SER A 27 -31.62 -41.49 22.82
C SER A 27 -33.00 -42.02 23.18
N SER A 28 -33.75 -42.50 22.18
CA SER A 28 -34.68 -43.63 22.27
C SER A 28 -35.13 -44.05 20.86
N PRO A 29 -35.43 -45.35 20.64
CA PRO A 29 -35.27 -46.01 19.35
C PRO A 29 -36.60 -46.30 18.65
N VAL A 30 -36.60 -46.42 17.31
CA VAL A 30 -37.61 -47.23 16.59
C VAL A 30 -36.96 -47.96 15.43
N SER A 31 -37.33 -49.24 15.31
CA SER A 31 -36.82 -50.30 14.44
C SER A 31 -37.03 -50.07 12.94
N ALA A 32 -36.16 -50.75 12.19
CA ALA A 32 -36.22 -50.99 10.76
C ALA A 32 -37.55 -51.59 10.28
N GLN A 33 -37.93 -51.24 9.04
CA GLN A 33 -38.92 -51.94 8.24
C GLN A 33 -38.37 -52.08 6.81
N GLU A 34 -38.28 -53.32 6.34
CA GLU A 34 -37.86 -53.69 4.97
C GLU A 34 -38.85 -53.18 3.91
N ALA A 35 -38.31 -52.67 2.82
CA ALA A 35 -38.89 -52.62 1.47
C ALA A 35 -37.71 -52.32 0.52
N GLY A 36 -37.47 -52.92 -0.62
CA GLY A 36 -38.16 -53.91 -1.45
C GLY A 36 -37.37 -53.84 -2.76
N ASP A 37 -36.79 -54.96 -3.17
CA ASP A 37 -35.84 -55.09 -4.28
C ASP A 37 -36.54 -54.79 -5.62
N ASN A 38 -36.11 -53.74 -6.33
CA ASN A 38 -36.45 -53.50 -7.74
C ASN A 38 -35.20 -52.93 -8.45
N PRO A 39 -34.70 -53.54 -9.53
CA PRO A 39 -33.55 -53.02 -10.28
C PRO A 39 -33.96 -51.85 -11.19
N PRO A 40 -33.04 -50.91 -11.50
CA PRO A 40 -33.33 -49.80 -12.41
C PRO A 40 -33.36 -50.25 -13.88
N ASP A 41 -34.33 -49.71 -14.62
CA ASP A 41 -34.45 -49.79 -16.09
C ASP A 41 -33.22 -49.14 -16.75
N CYS A 42 -32.48 -49.88 -17.59
CA CYS A 42 -31.44 -49.34 -18.47
C CYS A 42 -32.01 -49.14 -19.88
N PRO A 43 -31.55 -48.13 -20.66
CA PRO A 43 -31.96 -47.98 -22.05
C PRO A 43 -31.45 -49.14 -22.90
N ASP A 44 -32.38 -49.83 -23.57
CA ASP A 44 -32.12 -50.85 -24.59
C ASP A 44 -32.76 -50.36 -25.89
N GLN A 45 -31.98 -49.63 -26.70
CA GLN A 45 -32.52 -48.95 -27.88
C GLN A 45 -32.79 -49.91 -29.03
N ASN A 46 -32.22 -51.12 -28.99
CA ASN A 46 -32.37 -52.13 -30.02
C ASN A 46 -33.39 -53.23 -29.62
N ASN A 47 -33.87 -53.20 -28.37
CA ASN A 47 -34.88 -54.07 -27.76
C ASN A 47 -34.49 -55.57 -27.80
N ASP A 48 -33.20 -55.87 -27.60
CA ASP A 48 -32.64 -57.23 -27.57
C ASP A 48 -32.53 -57.84 -26.17
N GLY A 49 -32.91 -57.09 -25.13
CA GLY A 49 -32.89 -57.50 -23.73
C GLY A 49 -31.53 -57.39 -23.06
N ARG A 50 -30.60 -56.60 -23.61
CA ARG A 50 -29.29 -56.26 -23.01
C ARG A 50 -29.09 -54.75 -23.00
N CYS A 51 -28.44 -54.23 -21.97
CA CYS A 51 -28.03 -52.82 -21.96
C CYS A 51 -26.95 -52.59 -23.02
N ASP A 52 -27.10 -51.57 -23.86
CA ASP A 52 -26.12 -51.20 -24.89
C ASP A 52 -24.85 -50.60 -24.24
N PRO A 53 -23.62 -51.09 -24.53
CA PRO A 53 -22.38 -50.47 -24.05
C PRO A 53 -22.03 -49.22 -24.88
N GLU A 54 -21.68 -48.14 -24.18
CA GLU A 54 -21.36 -46.84 -24.75
C GLU A 54 -19.96 -46.86 -25.40
N GLU A 55 -19.88 -46.91 -26.74
CA GLU A 55 -18.63 -46.65 -27.47
C GLU A 55 -18.83 -45.73 -28.70
N ALA A 56 -18.18 -44.56 -28.59
CA ALA A 56 -17.39 -43.84 -29.59
C ALA A 56 -18.07 -43.30 -30.88
N LEU A 57 -18.49 -42.03 -30.82
CA LEU A 57 -18.53 -41.13 -31.97
C LEU A 57 -17.89 -39.76 -31.62
N SER A 58 -16.96 -39.37 -32.49
CA SER A 58 -16.23 -38.09 -32.65
C SER A 58 -15.35 -37.57 -31.51
N ASN A 59 -14.03 -37.74 -31.70
CA ASN A 59 -12.96 -37.05 -31.01
C ASN A 59 -13.00 -35.54 -31.30
N ALA A 60 -13.40 -34.74 -30.29
CA ALA A 60 -13.01 -33.35 -30.07
C ALA A 60 -13.56 -32.90 -28.70
N ASP A 61 -13.20 -33.57 -27.60
CA ASP A 61 -13.51 -33.11 -26.23
C ASP A 61 -12.85 -33.99 -25.14
N THR A 62 -11.52 -34.12 -25.15
CA THR A 62 -10.80 -34.86 -24.09
C THR A 62 -9.75 -34.03 -23.36
N SER A 63 -10.01 -32.73 -23.18
CA SER A 63 -9.26 -31.91 -22.21
C SER A 63 -10.13 -31.32 -21.09
N ALA A 64 -11.44 -31.62 -21.04
CA ALA A 64 -12.36 -31.04 -20.06
C ALA A 64 -12.85 -32.04 -18.99
N ASP A 65 -12.56 -33.33 -19.10
CA ASP A 65 -13.19 -34.38 -18.26
C ASP A 65 -12.30 -34.88 -17.11
N THR A 66 -11.36 -34.07 -16.66
CA THR A 66 -10.74 -34.24 -15.33
C THR A 66 -11.53 -33.39 -14.33
N PRO A 67 -12.07 -33.96 -13.24
CA PRO A 67 -12.79 -33.22 -12.18
C PRO A 67 -11.99 -32.10 -11.49
N ASP A 68 -10.73 -31.89 -11.85
CA ASP A 68 -9.79 -30.92 -11.28
C ASP A 68 -9.39 -29.79 -12.25
N ALA A 69 -10.00 -29.67 -13.44
CA ALA A 69 -9.65 -28.64 -14.42
C ALA A 69 -10.30 -27.29 -14.09
N ILE A 70 -9.51 -26.31 -13.65
CA ILE A 70 -9.97 -24.94 -13.39
C ILE A 70 -10.07 -24.18 -14.71
N VAL A 71 -11.29 -23.75 -15.07
CA VAL A 71 -11.54 -22.87 -16.21
C VAL A 71 -11.22 -21.44 -15.80
N VAL A 72 -10.26 -20.82 -16.49
CA VAL A 72 -9.84 -19.43 -16.24
C VAL A 72 -10.51 -18.47 -17.22
N THR A 73 -10.78 -17.27 -16.72
CA THR A 73 -11.38 -16.16 -17.48
C THR A 73 -10.36 -15.17 -18.03
N GLY A 74 -9.08 -15.54 -18.13
CA GLY A 74 -7.99 -14.67 -18.59
C GLY A 74 -8.15 -14.05 -20.00
N SER A 75 -9.10 -14.56 -20.81
CA SER A 75 -9.53 -14.01 -22.08
C SER A 75 -11.06 -13.86 -22.11
N ARG A 76 -11.59 -12.98 -22.96
CA ARG A 76 -13.05 -12.94 -23.23
C ARG A 76 -13.54 -14.23 -23.90
N ILE A 77 -12.63 -15.08 -24.38
CA ILE A 77 -12.85 -16.43 -24.87
C ILE A 77 -12.37 -17.42 -23.78
N ARG A 78 -13.29 -18.16 -23.16
CA ARG A 78 -13.04 -19.05 -22.00
C ARG A 78 -12.06 -20.20 -22.34
N ARG A 79 -11.12 -20.53 -21.43
CA ARG A 79 -10.14 -21.64 -21.56
C ARG A 79 -9.70 -22.21 -20.19
N ASP A 80 -8.99 -23.34 -20.21
CA ASP A 80 -8.32 -23.94 -19.04
C ASP A 80 -6.97 -23.22 -18.77
N GLU A 81 -6.61 -23.00 -17.49
CA GLU A 81 -5.39 -22.34 -16.98
C GLU A 81 -4.09 -22.83 -17.63
N PHE A 82 -4.01 -24.12 -17.86
CA PHE A 82 -2.83 -24.80 -18.37
C PHE A 82 -2.83 -24.87 -19.91
N SER A 83 -3.92 -24.43 -20.54
CA SER A 83 -4.06 -24.22 -21.98
C SER A 83 -4.10 -22.73 -22.36
N THR A 84 -3.84 -21.83 -21.39
CA THR A 84 -3.72 -20.41 -21.70
C THR A 84 -2.32 -20.06 -22.20
N ILE A 85 -2.31 -19.27 -23.27
CA ILE A 85 -1.11 -18.74 -23.89
C ILE A 85 -0.32 -17.85 -22.89
N GLU A 86 -0.98 -17.37 -21.83
CA GLU A 86 -0.38 -16.52 -20.80
C GLU A 86 -0.32 -17.25 -19.45
N PRO A 87 0.74 -17.03 -18.64
CA PRO A 87 0.78 -17.50 -17.26
C PRO A 87 -0.30 -16.80 -16.44
N ILE A 88 -1.19 -17.59 -15.86
CA ILE A 88 -2.17 -17.16 -14.86
C ILE A 88 -1.86 -17.93 -13.58
N THR A 89 -1.94 -17.23 -12.44
CA THR A 89 -1.90 -17.86 -11.12
C THR A 89 -3.31 -17.85 -10.57
N VAL A 90 -3.84 -19.01 -10.18
CA VAL A 90 -5.13 -19.13 -9.50
C VAL A 90 -4.92 -19.33 -8.00
N ILE A 91 -5.67 -18.59 -7.18
CA ILE A 91 -5.77 -18.78 -5.73
C ILE A 91 -7.20 -19.12 -5.38
N THR A 92 -7.42 -20.28 -4.79
CA THR A 92 -8.75 -20.80 -4.44
C THR A 92 -9.21 -20.36 -3.04
N ALA A 93 -10.52 -20.40 -2.79
CA ALA A 93 -11.09 -20.16 -1.46
C ALA A 93 -10.52 -21.11 -0.38
N GLU A 94 -10.23 -22.34 -0.77
CA GLU A 94 -9.63 -23.36 0.09
C GLU A 94 -8.22 -22.95 0.52
N GLU A 95 -7.37 -22.51 -0.40
CA GLU A 95 -6.01 -22.02 -0.10
C GLU A 95 -6.05 -20.77 0.79
N ILE A 96 -7.01 -19.86 0.59
CA ILE A 96 -7.20 -18.68 1.46
C ILE A 96 -7.48 -19.12 2.90
N THR A 97 -8.39 -20.08 3.07
CA THR A 97 -8.83 -20.60 4.38
C THR A 97 -7.72 -21.41 5.06
N GLN A 98 -7.09 -22.34 4.35
CA GLN A 98 -6.00 -23.17 4.87
C GLN A 98 -4.73 -22.36 5.14
N GLY A 99 -4.51 -21.26 4.41
CA GLY A 99 -3.45 -20.28 4.64
C GLY A 99 -3.66 -19.41 5.88
N GLY A 100 -4.87 -19.36 6.42
CA GLY A 100 -5.20 -18.52 7.58
C GLY A 100 -5.18 -17.03 7.27
N PHE A 101 -5.45 -16.63 6.02
CA PHE A 101 -5.57 -15.21 5.65
C PHE A 101 -6.85 -14.64 6.22
N ALA A 102 -6.80 -13.47 6.86
CA ALA A 102 -7.98 -12.88 7.53
C ALA A 102 -8.99 -12.28 6.54
N SER A 103 -8.58 -12.09 5.28
CA SER A 103 -9.39 -11.52 4.20
C SER A 103 -8.77 -11.86 2.84
N SER A 104 -9.56 -11.72 1.77
CA SER A 104 -9.08 -11.77 0.39
C SER A 104 -7.99 -10.71 0.11
N THR A 105 -8.05 -9.56 0.79
CA THR A 105 -6.99 -8.54 0.76
C THR A 105 -5.63 -9.09 1.19
N ASP A 106 -5.57 -9.80 2.33
CA ASP A 106 -4.31 -10.34 2.84
C ASP A 106 -3.75 -11.44 1.92
N ALA A 107 -4.63 -12.23 1.30
CA ALA A 107 -4.22 -13.22 0.30
C ALA A 107 -3.63 -12.56 -0.96
N LEU A 108 -4.26 -11.49 -1.45
CA LEU A 108 -3.81 -10.71 -2.60
C LEU A 108 -2.51 -9.95 -2.36
N GLN A 109 -2.27 -9.49 -1.13
CA GLN A 109 -1.03 -8.80 -0.76
C GLN A 109 0.06 -9.76 -0.30
N SER A 110 -0.18 -11.08 -0.36
CA SER A 110 0.84 -12.08 -0.07
C SER A 110 1.97 -12.02 -1.09
N THR A 111 3.14 -12.49 -0.66
CA THR A 111 4.34 -12.63 -1.48
C THR A 111 4.10 -13.48 -2.73
N ALA A 112 3.20 -14.47 -2.66
CA ALA A 112 2.83 -15.32 -3.78
C ALA A 112 2.19 -14.55 -4.97
N VAL A 113 1.40 -13.52 -4.66
CA VAL A 113 0.70 -12.71 -5.68
C VAL A 113 1.54 -11.53 -6.13
N THR A 114 2.09 -10.81 -5.17
CA THR A 114 2.84 -9.57 -5.41
C THR A 114 4.21 -9.83 -6.01
N ALA A 115 4.73 -11.06 -5.87
CA ALA A 115 6.10 -11.42 -6.22
C ALA A 115 7.10 -10.42 -5.60
N GLY A 116 6.90 -10.06 -4.33
CA GLY A 116 7.76 -9.12 -3.60
C GLY A 116 7.68 -7.67 -4.06
N ALA A 117 6.67 -7.30 -4.84
CA ALA A 117 6.40 -5.89 -5.07
C ALA A 117 5.94 -5.21 -3.76
N GLY A 118 6.52 -4.07 -3.43
CA GLY A 118 6.07 -3.23 -2.31
C GLY A 118 4.59 -2.85 -2.47
N GLN A 119 3.80 -2.98 -1.39
CA GLN A 119 2.37 -2.68 -1.36
C GLN A 119 2.03 -1.70 -0.26
N ILE A 120 1.13 -0.76 -0.53
CA ILE A 120 0.40 -0.07 0.54
C ILE A 120 -0.50 -1.10 1.21
N ASN A 121 -0.09 -1.55 2.38
CA ASN A 121 -0.80 -2.52 3.19
C ASN A 121 -1.01 -2.01 4.62
N ASN A 122 -1.46 -2.92 5.48
CA ASN A 122 -1.83 -2.61 6.84
C ASN A 122 -0.66 -2.15 7.74
N TYR A 123 0.61 -2.29 7.31
CA TYR A 123 1.81 -1.88 8.07
C TYR A 123 2.22 -0.43 7.81
N TYR A 124 1.62 0.26 6.83
CA TYR A 124 1.88 1.68 6.54
C TYR A 124 1.05 2.61 7.44
N ALA A 125 0.77 2.18 8.67
CA ALA A 125 0.05 2.98 9.65
C ALA A 125 0.90 4.21 10.05
N GLY A 126 0.26 5.38 10.18
CA GLY A 126 0.95 6.64 10.51
C GLY A 126 1.63 7.34 9.33
N PHE A 127 1.69 6.72 8.16
CA PHE A 127 2.22 7.35 6.94
C PHE A 127 1.12 8.03 6.11
N VAL A 128 1.51 9.04 5.33
CA VAL A 128 0.62 9.61 4.31
C VAL A 128 0.55 8.62 3.15
N THR A 129 -0.55 7.86 3.08
CA THR A 129 -0.79 6.84 2.04
C THR A 129 -1.86 7.29 1.06
N ASP A 130 -1.70 6.94 -0.22
CA ASP A 130 -2.76 7.10 -1.22
C ASP A 130 -4.02 6.31 -0.81
N GLY A 131 -5.19 6.92 -0.98
CA GLY A 131 -6.46 6.38 -0.48
C GLY A 131 -6.68 6.49 1.04
N GLY A 132 -5.73 7.05 1.79
CA GLY A 132 -5.83 7.33 3.23
C GLY A 132 -5.55 6.14 4.16
N THR A 133 -5.49 6.39 5.47
CA THR A 133 -4.98 5.43 6.46
C THR A 133 -5.77 4.12 6.55
N GLY A 134 -5.11 2.99 6.29
CA GLY A 134 -5.76 1.67 6.26
C GLY A 134 -6.34 1.28 4.90
N ALA A 135 -6.08 2.07 3.85
CA ALA A 135 -6.21 1.63 2.46
C ALA A 135 -5.29 0.43 2.18
N ASN A 136 -5.78 -0.50 1.36
CA ASN A 136 -5.00 -1.63 0.87
C ASN A 136 -5.09 -1.65 -0.65
N THR A 137 -3.95 -1.55 -1.32
CA THR A 137 -3.87 -1.56 -2.80
C THR A 137 -3.08 -2.76 -3.30
N LEU A 138 -3.08 -2.98 -4.62
CA LEU A 138 -2.31 -4.05 -5.25
C LEU A 138 -1.55 -3.53 -6.47
N GLY A 139 -0.23 -3.66 -6.44
CA GLY A 139 0.70 -3.45 -7.55
C GLY A 139 1.41 -4.76 -7.91
N LEU A 140 1.39 -5.16 -9.18
CA LEU A 140 2.14 -6.32 -9.66
C LEU A 140 3.54 -5.89 -10.15
N ARG A 141 4.56 -6.71 -9.86
CA ARG A 141 5.94 -6.54 -10.37
C ARG A 141 6.58 -5.17 -10.12
N GLY A 142 6.28 -4.53 -8.99
CA GLY A 142 6.89 -3.25 -8.61
C GLY A 142 6.46 -2.04 -9.45
N LEU A 143 5.55 -2.21 -10.41
CA LEU A 143 5.10 -1.12 -11.31
C LEU A 143 4.05 -0.18 -10.68
N GLY A 144 3.72 -0.38 -9.41
CA GLY A 144 2.75 0.43 -8.67
C GLY A 144 1.29 0.01 -8.86
N PRO A 145 0.38 0.40 -7.94
CA PRO A 145 -1.00 -0.05 -7.95
C PRO A 145 -1.87 0.59 -9.04
N ALA A 146 -1.50 1.79 -9.53
CA ALA A 146 -2.20 2.43 -10.64
C ALA A 146 -2.07 1.65 -11.97
N ARG A 147 -1.11 0.72 -12.06
CA ARG A 147 -0.82 -0.11 -13.25
C ARG A 147 -1.35 -1.54 -13.13
N THR A 148 -2.14 -1.84 -12.10
CA THR A 148 -2.80 -3.15 -11.91
C THR A 148 -4.30 -2.99 -11.95
N LEU A 149 -4.96 -3.74 -12.83
CA LEU A 149 -6.42 -3.72 -12.93
C LEU A 149 -7.07 -4.78 -12.02
N VAL A 150 -7.94 -4.34 -11.10
CA VAL A 150 -8.73 -5.23 -10.24
C VAL A 150 -10.17 -5.34 -10.75
N LEU A 151 -10.64 -6.58 -10.93
CA LEU A 151 -11.96 -6.92 -11.41
C LEU A 151 -12.72 -7.78 -10.39
N LEU A 152 -14.04 -7.60 -10.30
CA LEU A 152 -14.97 -8.51 -9.65
C LEU A 152 -15.89 -9.08 -10.73
N ASN A 153 -15.89 -10.40 -10.92
CA ASN A 153 -16.64 -11.09 -11.98
C ASN A 153 -16.40 -10.49 -13.38
N GLY A 154 -15.14 -10.20 -13.71
CA GLY A 154 -14.74 -9.63 -15.01
C GLY A 154 -15.11 -8.15 -15.20
N ARG A 155 -15.58 -7.46 -14.15
CA ARG A 155 -15.96 -6.04 -14.18
C ARG A 155 -15.07 -5.21 -13.25
N ARG A 156 -14.67 -4.02 -13.71
CA ARG A 156 -13.77 -3.13 -12.97
C ARG A 156 -14.33 -2.72 -11.61
N LEU A 157 -13.45 -2.70 -10.61
CA LEU A 157 -13.68 -1.99 -9.35
C LEU A 157 -13.20 -0.54 -9.49
N ALA A 158 -14.09 0.40 -9.21
CA ALA A 158 -13.74 1.82 -9.15
C ALA A 158 -12.79 2.10 -7.97
N PRO A 159 -11.90 3.11 -8.07
CA PRO A 159 -11.08 3.57 -6.96
C PRO A 159 -11.90 3.89 -5.70
N GLY A 160 -11.30 3.65 -4.53
CA GLY A 160 -11.92 3.90 -3.22
C GLY A 160 -10.90 4.39 -2.19
N GLY A 161 -11.36 5.13 -1.17
CA GLY A 161 -10.47 5.77 -0.18
C GLY A 161 -10.84 7.23 0.14
N THR A 162 -9.86 8.01 0.62
CA THR A 162 -10.02 9.42 1.08
C THR A 162 -8.93 10.36 0.51
N ARG A 163 -9.07 11.67 0.80
CA ARG A 163 -8.05 12.75 0.63
C ARG A 163 -7.57 13.04 -0.80
N GLY A 164 -8.46 13.06 -1.80
CA GLY A 164 -8.16 13.48 -3.18
C GLY A 164 -7.19 12.58 -3.99
N SER A 165 -6.34 11.79 -3.33
CA SER A 165 -5.33 10.91 -3.92
C SER A 165 -5.86 9.48 -4.12
N LEU A 166 -6.93 9.37 -4.92
CA LEU A 166 -7.57 8.10 -5.28
C LEU A 166 -6.96 7.53 -6.58
N LEU A 167 -5.92 6.71 -6.45
CA LEU A 167 -5.18 6.13 -7.60
C LEU A 167 -5.61 4.72 -8.01
N ALA A 168 -6.10 3.90 -7.07
CA ALA A 168 -6.39 2.49 -7.31
C ALA A 168 -7.63 2.00 -6.53
N ALA A 169 -8.08 0.79 -6.83
CA ALA A 169 -9.15 0.13 -6.08
C ALA A 169 -8.67 -0.24 -4.67
N ASP A 170 -9.51 0.02 -3.67
CA ASP A 170 -9.28 -0.39 -2.29
C ASP A 170 -9.73 -1.84 -2.09
N LEU A 171 -8.80 -2.74 -1.81
CA LEU A 171 -9.08 -4.17 -1.65
C LEU A 171 -9.99 -4.50 -0.46
N ASN A 172 -10.16 -3.57 0.49
CA ASN A 172 -11.06 -3.78 1.63
C ASN A 172 -12.54 -3.87 1.22
N VAL A 173 -12.89 -3.58 -0.04
CA VAL A 173 -14.26 -3.71 -0.56
C VAL A 173 -14.63 -5.13 -0.99
N LEU A 174 -13.67 -6.06 -1.04
CA LEU A 174 -13.87 -7.40 -1.61
C LEU A 174 -14.76 -8.31 -0.72
N PRO A 175 -15.73 -9.05 -1.29
CA PRO A 175 -16.62 -9.93 -0.53
C PRO A 175 -15.99 -11.31 -0.27
N THR A 176 -15.06 -11.40 0.70
CA THR A 176 -14.28 -12.62 0.98
C THR A 176 -15.15 -13.88 1.14
N ALA A 177 -16.29 -13.79 1.85
CA ALA A 177 -17.20 -14.92 2.11
C ALA A 177 -17.89 -15.55 0.89
N ILE A 178 -17.69 -15.01 -0.31
CA ILE A 178 -18.30 -15.52 -1.54
C ILE A 178 -17.27 -15.64 -2.67
N VAL A 179 -15.98 -15.45 -2.37
CA VAL A 179 -14.92 -15.68 -3.34
C VAL A 179 -14.79 -17.17 -3.57
N GLU A 180 -14.90 -17.59 -4.83
CA GLU A 180 -14.59 -18.97 -5.25
C GLU A 180 -13.09 -19.09 -5.52
N ARG A 181 -12.57 -18.14 -6.29
CA ARG A 181 -11.15 -18.07 -6.67
C ARG A 181 -10.75 -16.66 -7.10
N ILE A 182 -9.45 -16.43 -7.14
CA ILE A 182 -8.79 -15.22 -7.61
C ILE A 182 -7.86 -15.62 -8.74
N GLU A 183 -8.01 -14.99 -9.90
CA GLU A 183 -7.16 -15.21 -11.07
C GLU A 183 -6.21 -14.02 -11.23
N VAL A 184 -4.90 -14.28 -11.24
CA VAL A 184 -3.85 -13.25 -11.39
C VAL A 184 -3.17 -13.45 -12.74
N LEU A 185 -3.49 -12.59 -13.70
CA LEU A 185 -2.83 -12.50 -14.99
C LEU A 185 -1.68 -11.51 -14.89
N LYS A 186 -0.45 -12.02 -14.76
CA LYS A 186 0.76 -11.19 -14.74
C LYS A 186 1.25 -10.96 -16.18
N ALA A 187 0.40 -10.37 -17.01
CA ALA A 187 0.77 -9.90 -18.34
C ALA A 187 -0.05 -8.66 -18.66
N GLY A 188 0.56 -7.67 -19.31
CA GLY A 188 -0.21 -6.49 -19.70
C GLY A 188 -1.30 -6.90 -20.71
N ALA A 189 -2.52 -6.48 -20.43
CA ALA A 189 -3.72 -6.97 -21.07
C ALA A 189 -4.69 -5.83 -21.42
N SER A 190 -4.15 -4.63 -21.68
CA SER A 190 -4.97 -3.45 -21.96
C SER A 190 -5.80 -3.59 -23.23
N SER A 191 -5.34 -4.36 -24.22
CA SER A 191 -6.12 -4.66 -25.43
C SER A 191 -7.39 -5.47 -25.15
N VAL A 192 -7.44 -6.23 -24.05
CA VAL A 192 -8.59 -7.06 -23.65
C VAL A 192 -9.44 -6.37 -22.58
N TYR A 193 -8.81 -5.80 -21.56
CA TYR A 193 -9.49 -5.28 -20.37
C TYR A 193 -9.55 -3.74 -20.26
N GLY A 194 -8.89 -3.01 -21.17
CA GLY A 194 -8.84 -1.54 -21.17
C GLY A 194 -7.70 -0.95 -20.34
N SER A 195 -7.76 0.36 -20.07
CA SER A 195 -6.72 1.11 -19.36
C SER A 195 -6.22 0.43 -18.08
N ASP A 196 -5.00 0.73 -17.64
CA ASP A 196 -4.47 0.35 -16.32
C ASP A 196 -4.08 -1.14 -16.18
N ALA A 197 -4.37 -1.98 -17.18
CA ALA A 197 -3.87 -3.35 -17.25
C ALA A 197 -2.45 -3.40 -17.85
N VAL A 198 -1.52 -2.62 -17.29
CA VAL A 198 -0.12 -2.52 -17.76
C VAL A 198 0.74 -3.60 -17.08
N ALA A 199 0.71 -3.64 -15.74
CA ALA A 199 1.43 -4.64 -14.95
C ALA A 199 0.73 -6.01 -14.94
N GLY A 200 -0.62 -6.00 -15.03
CA GLY A 200 -1.45 -7.20 -15.07
C GLY A 200 -2.89 -6.96 -14.66
N VAL A 201 -3.64 -8.05 -14.52
CA VAL A 201 -5.05 -8.06 -14.14
C VAL A 201 -5.27 -9.06 -13.01
N VAL A 202 -6.06 -8.67 -12.02
CA VAL A 202 -6.52 -9.53 -10.93
C VAL A 202 -8.04 -9.61 -10.98
N ASN A 203 -8.57 -10.80 -11.22
CA ASN A 203 -10.00 -11.04 -11.35
C ASN A 203 -10.50 -11.91 -10.20
N ILE A 204 -11.32 -11.32 -9.34
CA ILE A 204 -11.98 -12.01 -8.24
C ILE A 204 -13.28 -12.61 -8.77
N ILE A 205 -13.40 -13.94 -8.70
CA ILE A 205 -14.59 -14.68 -9.13
C ILE A 205 -15.40 -15.07 -7.91
N THR A 206 -16.69 -14.72 -7.93
CA THR A 206 -17.63 -15.11 -6.87
C THR A 206 -18.22 -16.49 -7.16
N ASP A 207 -18.46 -17.26 -6.10
CA ASP A 207 -19.12 -18.56 -6.16
C ASP A 207 -20.57 -18.41 -6.63
N ASP A 208 -20.85 -18.83 -7.87
CA ASP A 208 -22.18 -18.85 -8.49
C ASP A 208 -22.91 -20.20 -8.29
N GLN A 209 -22.25 -21.16 -7.65
CA GLN A 209 -22.76 -22.49 -7.38
C GLN A 209 -23.15 -22.69 -5.92
N LEU A 210 -22.97 -21.68 -5.07
CA LEU A 210 -23.37 -21.73 -3.67
C LEU A 210 -24.86 -22.10 -3.53
N ARG A 211 -25.15 -23.08 -2.68
CA ARG A 211 -26.51 -23.52 -2.34
C ARG A 211 -26.64 -23.61 -0.82
N GLY A 212 -27.85 -23.36 -0.32
CA GLY A 212 -28.13 -23.46 1.12
C GLY A 212 -27.60 -22.26 1.90
N LEU A 213 -27.21 -22.48 3.15
CA LEU A 213 -26.65 -21.46 4.04
C LEU A 213 -25.27 -21.89 4.54
N ASN A 214 -24.27 -21.03 4.36
CA ASN A 214 -22.94 -21.19 4.93
C ASN A 214 -22.73 -20.14 6.01
N LEU A 215 -22.26 -20.56 7.19
CA LEU A 215 -21.82 -19.66 8.26
C LEU A 215 -20.32 -19.88 8.48
N GLU A 216 -19.55 -18.80 8.54
CA GLU A 216 -18.11 -18.84 8.75
C GLU A 216 -17.70 -17.96 9.93
N PHE A 217 -16.80 -18.49 10.75
CA PHE A 217 -16.18 -17.78 11.87
C PHE A 217 -14.68 -17.97 11.78
N GLN A 218 -13.94 -16.87 11.81
CA GLN A 218 -12.48 -16.90 11.76
C GLN A 218 -11.88 -16.00 12.85
N THR A 219 -10.76 -16.44 13.40
CA THR A 219 -9.94 -15.65 14.31
C THR A 219 -8.46 -15.82 13.96
N ASN A 220 -7.70 -14.74 14.02
CA ASN A 220 -6.23 -14.75 13.95
C ASN A 220 -5.69 -13.99 15.15
N VAL A 221 -4.75 -14.58 15.88
CA VAL A 221 -4.22 -14.05 17.13
C VAL A 221 -2.70 -14.16 17.11
N PRO A 222 -1.98 -13.04 16.95
CA PRO A 222 -0.54 -13.00 17.17
C PRO A 222 -0.16 -13.53 18.55
N GLU A 223 1.03 -14.12 18.69
CA GLU A 223 1.52 -14.66 19.97
C GLU A 223 1.63 -13.57 21.05
N THR A 224 1.79 -12.30 20.62
CA THR A 224 1.76 -11.13 21.51
C THR A 224 0.38 -10.85 22.09
N GLY A 225 -0.70 -11.35 21.46
CA GLY A 225 -2.09 -11.12 21.83
C GLY A 225 -2.69 -9.81 21.30
N ALA A 226 -1.87 -8.87 20.83
CA ALA A 226 -2.29 -7.63 20.20
C ALA A 226 -2.64 -7.83 18.71
N GLY A 227 -3.34 -6.87 18.10
CA GLY A 227 -3.70 -6.91 16.67
C GLY A 227 -4.55 -8.09 16.24
N ALA A 228 -5.25 -8.76 17.16
CA ALA A 228 -6.12 -9.88 16.83
C ALA A 228 -7.20 -9.47 15.82
N SER A 229 -7.49 -10.37 14.88
CA SER A 229 -8.54 -10.17 13.88
C SER A 229 -9.61 -11.25 13.97
N TYR A 230 -10.85 -10.84 13.71
CA TYR A 230 -12.04 -11.68 13.76
C TYR A 230 -12.89 -11.41 12.53
N ARG A 231 -13.47 -12.47 11.95
CA ARG A 231 -14.42 -12.38 10.84
C ARG A 231 -15.60 -13.30 11.11
N VAL A 232 -16.79 -12.78 10.86
CA VAL A 232 -18.05 -13.54 10.88
C VAL A 232 -18.75 -13.29 9.56
N ALA A 233 -19.11 -14.35 8.87
CA ALA A 233 -19.83 -14.25 7.61
C ALA A 233 -20.99 -15.25 7.53
N ALA A 234 -22.01 -14.84 6.78
CA ALA A 234 -23.09 -15.71 6.35
C ALA A 234 -23.26 -15.55 4.84
N SER A 235 -23.20 -16.63 4.08
CA SER A 235 -23.50 -16.66 2.65
C SER A 235 -24.64 -17.62 2.37
N PHE A 236 -25.48 -17.30 1.40
CA PHE A 236 -26.64 -18.10 1.06
C PHE A 236 -26.84 -18.18 -0.45
N GLY A 237 -27.44 -19.28 -0.88
CA GLY A 237 -27.69 -19.56 -2.29
C GLY A 237 -29.02 -20.25 -2.47
N VAL A 238 -29.88 -19.65 -3.29
CA VAL A 238 -31.22 -20.13 -3.62
C VAL A 238 -31.32 -20.27 -5.12
N GLN A 239 -31.63 -21.48 -5.58
CA GLN A 239 -31.94 -21.74 -6.98
C GLN A 239 -33.35 -22.31 -7.10
N ALA A 240 -34.19 -21.69 -7.93
CA ALA A 240 -35.58 -22.05 -8.12
C ALA A 240 -36.00 -21.86 -9.58
N ASP A 241 -36.26 -22.95 -10.30
CA ASP A 241 -36.60 -23.02 -11.73
C ASP A 241 -35.69 -22.16 -12.64
N ARG A 242 -35.99 -20.87 -12.76
CA ARG A 242 -35.31 -19.88 -13.60
C ARG A 242 -34.57 -18.80 -12.82
N LEU A 243 -34.71 -18.78 -11.50
CA LEU A 243 -34.13 -17.77 -10.61
C LEU A 243 -32.93 -18.38 -9.88
N SER A 244 -31.79 -17.70 -9.97
CA SER A 244 -30.63 -17.91 -9.10
C SER A 244 -30.43 -16.67 -8.24
N LEU A 245 -30.29 -16.84 -6.93
CA LEU A 245 -29.98 -15.76 -5.99
C LEU A 245 -28.88 -16.21 -5.06
N ILE A 246 -27.82 -15.43 -4.98
CA ILE A 246 -26.66 -15.70 -4.13
C ILE A 246 -26.28 -14.42 -3.40
N GLY A 247 -25.99 -14.51 -2.11
CA GLY A 247 -25.60 -13.34 -1.34
C GLY A 247 -24.77 -13.66 -0.13
N SER A 248 -24.13 -12.63 0.42
CA SER A 248 -23.36 -12.72 1.66
C SER A 248 -23.45 -11.46 2.50
N LEU A 249 -23.32 -11.65 3.80
CA LEU A 249 -23.11 -10.60 4.79
C LEU A 249 -21.86 -10.98 5.58
N GLU A 250 -20.93 -10.04 5.69
CA GLU A 250 -19.65 -10.23 6.37
C GLU A 250 -19.38 -9.04 7.29
N TYR A 251 -18.88 -9.35 8.48
CA TYR A 251 -18.29 -8.40 9.40
C TYR A 251 -16.88 -8.85 9.75
N SER A 252 -15.90 -7.98 9.55
CA SER A 252 -14.52 -8.21 9.96
C SER A 252 -14.02 -7.06 10.83
N LYS A 253 -13.29 -7.41 11.89
CA LYS A 253 -12.64 -6.46 12.79
C LYS A 253 -11.21 -6.88 13.03
N ARG A 254 -10.30 -5.93 12.95
CA ARG A 254 -8.91 -6.07 13.38
C ARG A 254 -8.61 -5.03 14.46
N GLN A 255 -8.01 -5.47 15.55
CA GLN A 255 -7.55 -4.61 16.62
C GLN A 255 -6.28 -3.87 16.19
N GLY A 256 -5.99 -2.74 16.84
CA GLY A 256 -4.72 -2.05 16.64
C GLY A 256 -3.56 -2.93 17.13
N TYR A 257 -2.41 -2.78 16.47
CA TYR A 257 -1.14 -3.36 16.90
C TYR A 257 -0.16 -2.20 17.02
N SER A 258 0.18 -1.83 18.24
CA SER A 258 1.04 -0.69 18.57
C SER A 258 2.51 -1.10 18.49
N ARG A 259 3.42 -0.15 18.43
CA ARG A 259 4.86 -0.45 18.38
C ARG A 259 5.32 -1.24 19.62
N ASN A 260 4.89 -0.84 20.82
CA ASN A 260 5.21 -1.54 22.08
C ASN A 260 4.49 -2.88 22.28
N ASP A 261 3.58 -3.28 21.38
CA ASP A 261 2.98 -4.61 21.46
C ASP A 261 3.95 -5.72 21.02
N ASN A 262 5.06 -5.36 20.34
CA ASN A 262 6.09 -6.30 19.92
C ASN A 262 7.49 -5.85 20.34
N PRO A 263 8.22 -6.63 21.16
CA PRO A 263 9.55 -6.27 21.62
C PRO A 263 10.60 -6.15 20.50
N TRP A 264 10.27 -6.56 19.28
CA TRP A 264 11.12 -6.36 18.11
C TRP A 264 11.29 -4.88 17.72
N PHE A 265 10.39 -4.01 18.14
CA PHE A 265 10.44 -2.58 17.78
C PHE A 265 10.75 -1.68 18.96
N ASP A 266 11.03 -2.28 20.12
CA ASP A 266 11.54 -1.58 21.29
C ASP A 266 12.95 -1.03 21.00
N CYS A 267 13.22 0.17 21.50
CA CYS A 267 14.55 0.80 21.44
C CYS A 267 15.21 0.75 20.03
N PRO A 268 14.62 1.38 19.00
CA PRO A 268 15.35 1.64 17.76
C PRO A 268 16.63 2.42 18.05
N ILE A 269 17.71 2.07 17.37
CA ILE A 269 19.00 2.77 17.44
C ILE A 269 19.42 3.18 16.04
N ALA A 270 20.37 4.09 15.87
CA ALA A 270 20.81 4.52 14.53
C ALA A 270 21.37 3.34 13.72
N GLY A 271 22.09 2.44 14.39
CA GLY A 271 22.59 1.21 13.83
C GLY A 271 23.89 1.39 13.04
N PHE A 272 24.69 2.41 13.38
CA PHE A 272 25.97 2.65 12.75
C PHE A 272 27.00 1.59 13.15
N LEU A 273 27.97 1.38 12.26
CA LEU A 273 29.01 0.38 12.35
C LEU A 273 30.37 1.06 12.62
N ASP A 274 31.22 0.38 13.40
CA ASP A 274 32.65 0.72 13.55
C ASP A 274 33.48 -0.03 12.50
N GLY A 275 33.08 0.05 11.23
CA GLY A 275 33.66 -0.66 10.08
C GLY A 275 32.85 -1.89 9.64
N GLU A 276 33.05 -2.30 8.38
CA GLU A 276 32.29 -3.38 7.74
C GLU A 276 32.36 -4.69 8.56
N GLY A 277 31.19 -5.29 8.78
CA GLY A 277 31.04 -6.55 9.52
C GLY A 277 31.17 -6.43 11.04
N SER A 278 31.27 -5.22 11.59
CA SER A 278 31.15 -4.97 13.03
C SER A 278 29.72 -5.23 13.54
N GLU A 279 29.54 -5.24 14.87
CA GLU A 279 28.22 -5.45 15.47
C GLU A 279 27.29 -4.26 15.15
N PHE A 280 26.02 -4.55 14.91
CA PHE A 280 24.99 -3.53 14.65
C PHE A 280 24.89 -2.53 15.80
N GLY A 281 25.13 -1.25 15.52
CA GLY A 281 25.14 -0.17 16.52
C GLY A 281 26.47 -0.02 17.28
N SER A 282 27.56 -0.64 16.80
CA SER A 282 28.90 -0.47 17.39
C SER A 282 29.41 0.97 17.27
N GLY A 283 29.08 1.65 16.17
CA GLY A 283 29.39 3.07 15.96
C GLY A 283 28.37 4.05 16.55
N ASP A 284 27.34 3.55 17.23
CA ASP A 284 26.31 4.41 17.81
C ASP A 284 26.79 5.15 19.06
N TYR A 285 26.20 6.32 19.31
CA TYR A 285 26.39 7.02 20.57
C TYR A 285 25.94 6.14 21.75
N ILE A 286 26.88 5.86 22.65
CA ILE A 286 26.62 5.13 23.87
C ILE A 286 26.16 6.10 24.95
N ASP A 287 24.92 5.94 25.40
CA ASP A 287 24.36 6.74 26.50
C ASP A 287 25.14 6.44 27.80
N PRO A 288 25.84 7.42 28.38
CA PRO A 288 26.63 7.22 29.59
C PRO A 288 25.80 6.78 30.81
N ALA A 289 24.48 7.04 30.82
CA ALA A 289 23.59 6.64 31.90
C ALA A 289 23.25 5.15 31.87
N THR A 290 23.20 4.53 30.68
CA THR A 290 22.81 3.13 30.49
C THR A 290 23.97 2.23 30.08
N GLY A 291 25.03 2.80 29.49
CA GLY A 291 26.13 2.06 28.89
C GLY A 291 25.73 1.28 27.64
N GLN A 292 24.66 1.68 26.96
CA GLN A 292 24.11 1.07 25.75
C GLN A 292 23.88 2.14 24.68
N PRO A 293 23.75 1.77 23.39
CA PRO A 293 23.33 2.70 22.34
C PRO A 293 22.03 3.43 22.70
N LYS A 294 21.97 4.72 22.37
CA LYS A 294 20.79 5.55 22.66
C LYS A 294 19.58 5.11 21.86
N CYS A 295 18.53 4.66 22.55
CA CYS A 295 17.23 4.39 21.95
C CYS A 295 16.59 5.67 21.42
N PHE A 296 15.88 5.59 20.28
CA PHE A 296 15.16 6.69 19.65
C PHE A 296 16.04 7.92 19.45
N GLY A 297 17.24 7.73 18.89
CA GLY A 297 18.07 8.83 18.44
C GLY A 297 17.34 9.72 17.43
N LEU A 298 17.79 10.96 17.23
CA LEU A 298 17.23 11.81 16.17
C LEU A 298 17.43 11.22 14.78
N ASP A 299 18.42 10.34 14.63
CA ASP A 299 18.70 9.60 13.40
C ASP A 299 17.77 8.38 13.22
N ASN A 300 16.99 8.00 14.24
CA ASN A 300 16.05 6.89 14.11
C ASN A 300 14.82 7.00 15.04
N GLY A 301 13.72 7.52 14.50
CA GLY A 301 12.40 7.54 15.14
C GLY A 301 12.25 8.52 16.32
N GLY A 302 13.33 9.17 16.76
CA GLY A 302 13.32 10.15 17.83
C GLY A 302 12.92 11.56 17.37
N VAL A 303 12.35 12.34 18.29
CA VAL A 303 12.01 13.75 18.06
C VAL A 303 12.43 14.60 19.25
N THR A 304 12.96 15.81 19.02
CA THR A 304 13.43 16.69 20.11
C THR A 304 12.28 17.07 21.07
N ILE A 305 12.34 16.70 22.34
CA ILE A 305 11.30 17.08 23.32
C ILE A 305 11.93 17.58 24.62
N ASN A 306 11.11 18.13 25.52
CA ASN A 306 11.55 18.66 26.81
C ASN A 306 12.71 19.67 26.71
N THR A 307 12.81 20.36 25.58
CA THR A 307 13.97 21.16 25.20
C THR A 307 13.54 22.54 24.76
N LEU A 308 14.34 23.57 25.08
CA LEU A 308 14.21 24.93 24.56
C LEU A 308 15.18 25.18 23.43
N GLY A 309 14.74 25.83 22.36
CA GLY A 309 15.57 26.52 21.38
C GLY A 309 15.69 28.00 21.76
N VAL A 310 16.93 28.49 21.89
CA VAL A 310 17.27 29.88 22.24
C VAL A 310 18.50 30.34 21.48
N SER A 311 18.79 31.64 21.49
CA SER A 311 20.05 32.16 20.98
C SER A 311 21.23 31.59 21.77
N THR A 312 22.32 31.27 21.05
CA THR A 312 23.48 30.56 21.61
C THR A 312 24.09 31.27 22.82
N ARG A 313 24.05 30.60 23.98
CA ARG A 313 24.44 31.17 25.28
C ARG A 313 25.21 30.18 26.14
N SER A 314 25.84 30.69 27.20
CA SER A 314 26.62 29.85 28.12
C SER A 314 25.71 29.11 29.10
N ALA A 315 25.90 27.79 29.19
CA ALA A 315 25.22 26.91 30.15
C ALA A 315 26.17 25.76 30.54
N PRO A 316 26.03 25.16 31.73
CA PRO A 316 26.68 23.89 32.01
C PRO A 316 26.06 22.80 31.14
N ASP A 317 26.88 21.97 30.51
CA ASP A 317 26.44 20.76 29.81
C ASP A 317 25.71 19.82 30.77
N ARG A 318 24.60 19.22 30.34
CA ARG A 318 23.74 18.37 31.17
C ARG A 318 24.48 17.16 31.76
N LEU A 319 25.41 16.56 31.01
CA LEU A 319 26.08 15.33 31.42
C LEU A 319 27.39 15.60 32.17
N THR A 320 28.21 16.51 31.65
CA THR A 320 29.56 16.77 32.16
C THR A 320 29.60 17.91 33.18
N GLY A 321 28.60 18.79 33.19
CA GLY A 321 28.59 20.01 33.99
C GLY A 321 29.59 21.08 33.53
N VAL A 322 30.34 20.83 32.46
CA VAL A 322 31.31 21.77 31.90
C VAL A 322 30.57 22.92 31.22
N ILE A 323 31.01 24.16 31.46
CA ILE A 323 30.39 25.32 30.83
C ILE A 323 30.76 25.34 29.34
N GLY A 324 29.74 25.21 28.49
CA GLY A 324 29.83 25.31 27.03
C GLY A 324 28.94 26.42 26.49
N ARG A 325 28.77 26.46 25.16
CA ARG A 325 27.84 27.35 24.46
C ARG A 325 26.78 26.50 23.77
N PHE A 326 25.52 26.75 24.09
CA PHE A 326 24.40 25.95 23.63
C PHE A 326 23.28 26.83 23.09
N ASN A 327 22.64 26.38 22.03
CA ASN A 327 21.37 26.91 21.52
C ASN A 327 20.17 26.02 21.93
N ARG A 328 20.45 24.85 22.54
CA ARG A 328 19.45 23.95 23.10
C ARG A 328 19.64 23.78 24.60
N LEU A 329 18.56 23.94 25.36
CA LEU A 329 18.58 23.90 26.82
C LEU A 329 17.47 23.01 27.38
N VAL A 330 17.73 22.35 28.51
CA VAL A 330 16.72 21.62 29.29
C VAL A 330 16.61 22.19 30.70
N PRO A 331 15.43 22.12 31.36
CA PRO A 331 15.30 22.55 32.75
C PRO A 331 16.21 21.75 33.69
N ASP A 332 16.96 22.46 34.53
CA ASP A 332 17.84 21.89 35.56
C ASP A 332 17.77 22.72 36.85
N ALA A 333 16.95 22.26 37.79
CA ALA A 333 16.77 22.91 39.08
C ALA A 333 18.04 22.90 39.96
N SER A 334 19.03 22.07 39.65
CA SER A 334 20.30 22.03 40.39
C SER A 334 21.24 23.17 40.00
N ASN A 335 21.09 23.72 38.78
CA ASN A 335 21.88 24.83 38.30
C ASN A 335 21.33 26.18 38.81
N VAL A 336 21.61 26.53 40.06
CA VAL A 336 21.07 27.76 40.68
C VAL A 336 21.91 29.02 40.38
N ASN A 337 23.23 28.85 40.20
CA ASN A 337 24.19 29.97 40.12
C ASN A 337 25.02 30.01 38.82
N GLY A 338 24.71 29.14 37.84
CA GLY A 338 25.43 29.10 36.57
C GLY A 338 25.06 30.25 35.62
N PRO A 339 25.71 30.33 34.45
CA PRO A 339 25.52 31.42 33.49
C PRO A 339 24.10 31.51 32.90
N THR A 340 23.34 30.41 32.92
CA THR A 340 21.89 30.37 32.64
C THR A 340 21.19 29.62 33.78
N PRO A 341 20.85 30.27 34.90
CA PRO A 341 20.23 29.61 36.05
C PRO A 341 18.93 28.87 35.69
N GLY A 342 18.77 27.67 36.26
CA GLY A 342 17.62 26.80 36.06
C GLY A 342 17.66 25.95 34.80
N PHE A 343 18.74 26.01 34.01
CA PHE A 343 18.86 25.29 32.73
C PHE A 343 20.25 24.73 32.48
N SER A 344 20.33 23.60 31.78
CA SER A 344 21.57 22.98 31.32
C SER A 344 21.57 22.81 29.81
N GLY A 345 22.75 22.89 29.21
CA GLY A 345 22.97 22.72 27.77
C GLY A 345 22.85 21.27 27.33
N VAL A 346 22.31 21.07 26.13
CA VAL A 346 22.24 19.75 25.49
C VAL A 346 22.62 19.82 24.02
N ASP A 347 23.23 18.77 23.52
CA ASP A 347 23.58 18.56 22.11
C ASP A 347 22.60 17.57 21.47
N LEU A 348 22.87 17.09 20.25
CA LEU A 348 22.03 16.12 19.55
C LEU A 348 21.88 14.81 20.35
N ASP A 349 22.98 14.33 20.93
CA ASP A 349 23.01 13.05 21.66
C ASP A 349 22.53 13.15 23.11
N THR A 350 22.59 14.33 23.73
CA THR A 350 22.31 14.49 25.17
C THR A 350 20.93 15.07 25.48
N ARG A 351 20.16 15.45 24.44
CA ARG A 351 18.77 15.90 24.56
C ARG A 351 17.77 14.74 24.62
N ASP A 352 16.63 15.01 25.26
CA ASP A 352 15.50 14.07 25.29
C ASP A 352 14.89 13.96 23.89
N THR A 353 14.73 12.73 23.42
CA THR A 353 14.30 12.40 22.05
C THR A 353 13.12 11.44 22.01
N PHE A 354 12.74 10.94 23.18
CA PHE A 354 11.78 9.86 23.31
C PHE A 354 10.76 10.15 24.41
N ASN A 355 9.49 10.01 24.05
CA ASN A 355 8.39 9.97 25.00
C ASN A 355 7.79 8.55 24.96
N PRO A 356 7.56 7.89 26.11
CA PRO A 356 6.92 6.56 26.14
C PRO A 356 5.61 6.47 25.35
N VAL A 357 4.86 7.57 25.25
CA VAL A 357 3.61 7.64 24.49
C VAL A 357 3.81 7.44 22.98
N GLN A 358 5.02 7.68 22.44
CA GLN A 358 5.35 7.38 21.05
C GLN A 358 5.25 5.88 20.74
N GLU A 359 5.46 4.99 21.71
CA GLU A 359 5.39 3.55 21.45
C GLU A 359 3.95 3.03 21.34
N GLU A 360 2.97 3.87 21.69
CA GLU A 360 1.55 3.58 21.53
C GLU A 360 1.09 3.76 20.06
N GLU A 361 1.91 4.39 19.20
CA GLU A 361 1.59 4.54 17.78
C GLU A 361 1.35 3.18 17.11
N TYR A 362 0.30 3.11 16.29
CA TYR A 362 -0.06 1.88 15.60
C TYR A 362 0.96 1.54 14.52
N LEU A 363 1.54 0.35 14.61
CA LEU A 363 2.18 -0.35 13.51
C LEU A 363 1.15 -0.94 12.55
N ILE A 364 0.04 -1.46 13.08
CA ILE A 364 -1.11 -1.92 12.29
C ILE A 364 -2.35 -1.17 12.75
N THR A 365 -2.95 -0.42 11.83
CA THR A 365 -4.16 0.36 12.11
C THR A 365 -5.37 -0.55 12.42
N PRO A 366 -6.12 -0.27 13.52
CA PRO A 366 -7.41 -0.92 13.77
C PRO A 366 -8.39 -0.64 12.63
N ARG A 367 -9.22 -1.65 12.33
CA ARG A 367 -10.18 -1.59 11.22
C ARG A 367 -11.45 -2.35 11.56
N GLU A 368 -12.58 -1.79 11.16
CA GLU A 368 -13.86 -2.48 11.10
C GLU A 368 -14.42 -2.39 9.67
N VAL A 369 -14.83 -3.53 9.10
CA VAL A 369 -15.44 -3.59 7.77
C VAL A 369 -16.75 -4.38 7.84
N TYR A 370 -17.79 -3.79 7.28
CA TYR A 370 -19.05 -4.46 6.98
C TYR A 370 -19.13 -4.61 5.47
N THR A 371 -19.40 -5.82 4.98
CA THR A 371 -19.54 -6.11 3.55
C THR A 371 -20.85 -6.85 3.32
N GLY A 372 -21.65 -6.38 2.37
CA GLY A 372 -22.82 -7.07 1.86
C GLY A 372 -22.69 -7.27 0.36
N PHE A 373 -22.97 -8.47 -0.11
CA PHE A 373 -23.01 -8.81 -1.52
C PHE A 373 -24.32 -9.53 -1.86
N LEU A 374 -24.90 -9.21 -3.01
CA LEU A 374 -26.07 -9.89 -3.55
C LEU A 374 -25.95 -9.92 -5.06
N THR A 375 -26.06 -11.12 -5.64
CA THR A 375 -26.19 -11.34 -7.07
C THR A 375 -27.45 -12.15 -7.35
N GLY A 376 -28.06 -11.90 -8.49
CA GLY A 376 -29.23 -12.62 -8.92
C GLY A 376 -29.33 -12.70 -10.42
N SER A 377 -29.80 -13.82 -10.93
CA SER A 377 -30.10 -14.00 -12.34
C SER A 377 -31.47 -14.64 -12.56
N TYR A 378 -32.11 -14.28 -13.67
CA TYR A 378 -33.41 -14.81 -14.06
C TYR A 378 -33.44 -15.14 -15.56
N ASP A 379 -33.68 -16.41 -15.88
CA ASP A 379 -33.84 -16.87 -17.26
C ASP A 379 -35.19 -16.46 -17.83
N LEU A 380 -35.18 -15.72 -18.94
CA LEU A 380 -36.37 -15.17 -19.56
C LEU A 380 -37.08 -16.17 -20.51
N ASP A 381 -36.40 -17.23 -20.95
CA ASP A 381 -36.84 -18.13 -22.04
C ASP A 381 -37.25 -17.38 -23.33
N MET A 382 -36.71 -16.20 -23.56
CA MET A 382 -36.92 -15.38 -24.75
C MET A 382 -35.62 -14.68 -25.14
N PHE A 383 -35.56 -14.13 -26.37
CA PHE A 383 -34.36 -13.47 -26.90
C PHE A 383 -33.10 -14.36 -26.91
N GLY A 384 -33.28 -15.65 -27.25
CA GLY A 384 -32.19 -16.64 -27.27
C GLY A 384 -31.77 -17.06 -25.87
N GLN A 385 -32.70 -17.61 -25.08
CA GLN A 385 -32.43 -18.03 -23.69
C GLN A 385 -31.79 -16.93 -22.82
N ALA A 386 -32.26 -15.69 -23.01
CA ALA A 386 -31.65 -14.55 -22.34
C ALA A 386 -31.82 -14.61 -20.82
N GLU A 387 -30.75 -14.33 -20.11
CA GLU A 387 -30.66 -14.21 -18.66
C GLU A 387 -30.52 -12.73 -18.29
N VAL A 388 -31.43 -12.23 -17.47
CA VAL A 388 -31.28 -10.93 -16.81
C VAL A 388 -30.55 -11.14 -15.50
N TYR A 389 -29.48 -10.39 -15.27
CA TYR A 389 -28.70 -10.49 -14.03
C TYR A 389 -28.51 -9.14 -13.37
N GLY A 390 -28.26 -9.16 -12.05
CA GLY A 390 -27.98 -7.98 -11.25
C GLY A 390 -27.02 -8.30 -10.12
N GLU A 391 -26.18 -7.33 -9.76
CA GLU A 391 -25.23 -7.41 -8.67
C GLU A 391 -25.29 -6.15 -7.79
N LEU A 392 -25.11 -6.32 -6.49
CA LEU A 392 -24.99 -5.26 -5.50
C LEU A 392 -23.88 -5.64 -4.52
N LEU A 393 -22.87 -4.80 -4.44
CA LEU A 393 -21.83 -4.82 -3.41
C LEU A 393 -21.93 -3.52 -2.60
N ALA A 394 -21.96 -3.64 -1.28
CA ALA A 394 -21.94 -2.49 -0.38
C ALA A 394 -20.98 -2.77 0.77
N THR A 395 -20.03 -1.86 1.01
CA THR A 395 -19.10 -1.95 2.10
C THR A 395 -19.02 -0.66 2.90
N ARG A 396 -18.76 -0.79 4.19
CA ARG A 396 -18.42 0.33 5.09
C ARG A 396 -17.16 -0.04 5.84
N ARG A 397 -16.08 0.71 5.61
CA ARG A 397 -14.84 0.61 6.38
C ARG A 397 -14.74 1.77 7.35
N LYS A 398 -14.32 1.46 8.58
CA LYS A 398 -13.80 2.44 9.54
C LYS A 398 -12.38 2.09 9.90
N SER A 399 -11.51 3.10 9.94
CA SER A 399 -10.14 2.97 10.42
C SER A 399 -9.75 4.17 11.27
N GLU A 400 -8.86 3.93 12.23
CA GLU A 400 -8.41 4.93 13.20
C GLU A 400 -6.89 4.87 13.32
N SER A 401 -6.25 5.99 13.52
CA SER A 401 -4.81 6.08 13.74
C SER A 401 -4.53 7.10 14.81
N ILE A 402 -3.48 6.84 15.58
CA ILE A 402 -2.94 7.78 16.55
C ILE A 402 -1.54 8.15 16.12
N LEU A 403 -1.20 9.43 16.28
CA LEU A 403 0.09 9.98 15.92
C LEU A 403 0.64 10.74 17.12
N PHE A 404 1.88 10.47 17.49
CA PHE A 404 2.57 11.27 18.49
C PHE A 404 2.87 12.66 17.94
N ARG A 405 2.51 13.70 18.69
CA ARG A 405 2.73 15.08 18.31
C ARG A 405 3.78 15.74 19.20
N GLN A 406 4.77 16.32 18.54
CA GLN A 406 5.60 17.37 19.12
C GLN A 406 4.93 18.73 18.86
N LEU A 407 4.72 19.52 19.90
CA LEU A 407 4.30 20.91 19.78
C LEU A 407 5.55 21.80 19.88
N ALA A 408 5.83 22.56 18.82
CA ALA A 408 6.75 23.67 18.86
C ALA A 408 5.99 24.93 19.28
N LEU A 409 6.09 25.30 20.56
CA LEU A 409 5.45 26.49 21.09
C LEU A 409 6.41 27.68 21.07
N ASP A 410 6.08 28.65 20.23
CA ASP A 410 6.90 29.80 19.91
C ASP A 410 6.54 31.01 20.76
N TYR A 411 7.51 31.53 21.50
CA TYR A 411 7.33 32.70 22.34
C TYR A 411 7.91 33.94 21.66
N PRO A 412 7.07 34.91 21.26
CA PRO A 412 7.53 36.13 20.61
C PRO A 412 8.25 37.05 21.57
N ILE A 413 9.26 37.76 21.05
CA ILE A 413 9.93 38.90 21.68
C ILE A 413 9.81 40.10 20.75
N TYR A 414 9.44 41.25 21.31
CA TYR A 414 9.09 42.44 20.53
C TYR A 414 10.26 43.43 20.46
N LEU A 415 10.97 43.41 19.35
CA LEU A 415 12.07 44.31 19.03
C LEU A 415 11.71 45.14 17.78
N ASN A 416 12.35 46.31 17.64
CA ASN A 416 12.31 47.07 16.39
C ASN A 416 13.21 46.38 15.34
N ASP A 417 13.12 46.79 14.07
CA ASP A 417 13.95 46.23 12.98
C ASP A 417 15.46 46.38 13.19
N ASP A 418 15.89 47.33 14.03
CA ASP A 418 17.29 47.52 14.46
C ASP A 418 17.66 46.69 15.70
N PHE A 419 16.81 45.73 16.08
CA PHE A 419 16.87 44.88 17.27
C PHE A 419 16.86 45.65 18.61
N SER A 420 16.47 46.92 18.62
CA SER A 420 16.27 47.67 19.87
C SER A 420 14.92 47.33 20.53
N PRO A 421 14.80 47.40 21.87
CA PRO A 421 13.54 47.07 22.56
C PRO A 421 12.38 48.01 22.15
N THR A 422 11.22 47.44 21.82
CA THR A 422 9.98 48.19 21.55
C THR A 422 9.36 48.79 22.82
N GLY A 423 9.72 48.26 23.99
CA GLY A 423 9.05 48.53 25.27
C GLY A 423 7.89 47.59 25.57
N ARG A 424 7.47 46.74 24.61
CA ARG A 424 6.54 45.62 24.85
C ARG A 424 7.32 44.40 25.33
N ILE A 425 6.91 43.81 26.45
CA ILE A 425 7.53 42.62 27.04
C ILE A 425 6.51 41.50 26.99
N ASN A 426 6.95 40.29 26.59
CA ASN A 426 6.11 39.11 26.69
C ASN A 426 6.21 38.53 28.11
N PRO A 427 5.18 38.66 28.98
CA PRO A 427 5.25 38.18 30.36
C PRO A 427 5.36 36.66 30.49
N LEU A 428 5.13 35.89 29.42
CA LEU A 428 5.28 34.43 29.42
C LEU A 428 6.75 33.99 29.40
N VAL A 429 7.67 34.86 29.00
CA VAL A 429 9.10 34.54 28.85
C VAL A 429 9.89 35.02 30.09
N PRO A 430 10.69 34.16 30.74
CA PRO A 430 11.57 34.58 31.83
C PRO A 430 12.57 35.65 31.40
N ASP A 431 12.89 36.59 32.30
CA ASP A 431 13.77 37.74 32.04
C ASP A 431 15.08 37.37 31.35
N GLN A 432 15.69 36.24 31.73
CA GLN A 432 16.96 35.78 31.15
C GLN A 432 16.88 35.41 29.66
N PHE A 433 15.68 35.18 29.12
CA PHE A 433 15.46 34.86 27.71
C PHE A 433 14.83 36.03 26.93
N GLN A 434 14.52 37.16 27.58
CA GLN A 434 13.91 38.34 26.94
C GLN A 434 14.81 38.99 25.86
N ASN A 435 16.09 38.61 25.79
CA ASN A 435 17.06 39.07 24.78
C ASN A 435 17.38 38.00 23.72
N SER A 436 16.64 36.88 23.70
CA SER A 436 16.86 35.80 22.75
C SER A 436 16.20 36.11 21.41
N VAL A 437 16.91 35.96 20.30
CA VAL A 437 16.31 36.01 18.95
C VAL A 437 16.89 34.83 18.20
N ILE A 438 16.02 33.94 17.73
CA ILE A 438 16.41 32.74 16.98
C ILE A 438 15.90 32.74 15.55
N ALA A 439 14.81 33.45 15.25
CA ALA A 439 14.33 33.67 13.89
C ALA A 439 13.53 34.96 13.78
N PHE A 440 13.31 35.39 12.53
CA PHE A 440 12.36 36.44 12.20
C PHE A 440 10.92 36.04 12.56
N PRO A 441 9.97 37.00 12.59
CA PRO A 441 8.58 36.68 12.84
C PRO A 441 8.04 35.62 11.87
N ASN A 442 7.22 34.72 12.39
CA ASN A 442 6.59 33.63 11.64
C ASN A 442 5.07 33.59 11.91
N GLU A 443 4.39 32.62 11.30
CA GLU A 443 2.94 32.46 11.40
C GLU A 443 2.40 32.27 12.83
N THR A 444 3.24 31.85 13.78
CA THR A 444 2.89 31.66 15.20
C THR A 444 3.34 32.79 16.13
N THR A 445 4.16 33.74 15.66
CA THR A 445 4.65 34.87 16.46
C THR A 445 4.12 36.23 16.01
N GLY A 446 3.40 36.28 14.88
CA GLY A 446 2.81 37.51 14.35
C GLY A 446 3.88 38.54 13.99
N ASP A 447 3.81 39.73 14.60
CA ASP A 447 4.81 40.80 14.39
C ASP A 447 6.03 40.66 15.32
N GLY A 448 6.05 39.69 16.24
CA GLY A 448 7.15 39.46 17.17
C GLY A 448 8.23 38.56 16.59
N PHE A 449 9.50 38.85 16.87
CA PHE A 449 10.60 37.94 16.55
C PHE A 449 10.45 36.64 17.34
N LEU A 450 10.78 35.50 16.73
CA LEU A 450 10.85 34.25 17.46
C LEU A 450 12.03 34.30 18.42
N GLY A 451 11.75 34.42 19.73
CA GLY A 451 12.79 34.53 20.74
C GLY A 451 13.14 33.20 21.38
N VAL A 452 12.12 32.44 21.79
CA VAL A 452 12.29 31.12 22.40
C VAL A 452 11.29 30.14 21.81
N ARG A 453 11.75 28.95 21.43
CA ARG A 453 10.89 27.83 21.00
C ARG A 453 10.94 26.74 22.06
N ALA A 454 9.79 26.35 22.61
CA ALA A 454 9.70 25.18 23.46
C ALA A 454 9.30 23.95 22.61
N PHE A 455 10.13 22.92 22.61
CA PHE A 455 9.84 21.64 21.97
C PHE A 455 9.21 20.71 22.99
N ILE A 456 7.92 20.49 22.86
CA ILE A 456 7.08 19.86 23.87
C ILE A 456 6.52 18.57 23.31
N GLY A 457 6.67 17.46 24.04
CA GLY A 457 5.91 16.24 23.73
C GLY A 457 4.45 16.46 24.10
N PHE A 458 3.60 16.75 23.11
CA PHE A 458 2.18 16.99 23.33
C PHE A 458 1.43 15.70 23.67
N GLY A 459 1.89 14.55 23.15
CA GLY A 459 1.21 13.26 23.28
C GLY A 459 0.52 12.87 21.97
N ASN A 460 -0.37 11.89 22.02
CA ASN A 460 -1.05 11.39 20.84
C ASN A 460 -2.23 12.27 20.42
N THR A 461 -2.42 12.41 19.13
CA THR A 461 -3.62 12.97 18.50
C THR A 461 -4.32 11.92 17.66
N ASP A 462 -5.65 11.99 17.62
CA ASP A 462 -6.48 11.04 16.91
C ASP A 462 -6.69 11.45 15.44
N ALA A 463 -6.74 10.45 14.57
CA ALA A 463 -7.21 10.54 13.21
C ALA A 463 -8.16 9.37 12.92
N SER A 464 -9.24 9.62 12.19
CA SER A 464 -10.17 8.57 11.80
C SER A 464 -10.69 8.77 10.40
N GLN A 465 -11.16 7.70 9.78
CA GLN A 465 -11.86 7.80 8.51
C GLN A 465 -12.95 6.73 8.38
N THR A 466 -14.01 7.12 7.69
CA THR A 466 -15.10 6.23 7.28
C THR A 466 -15.19 6.25 5.76
N VAL A 467 -15.23 5.09 5.13
CA VAL A 467 -15.36 4.92 3.68
C VAL A 467 -16.55 4.03 3.40
N ASP A 468 -17.55 4.55 2.71
CA ASP A 468 -18.70 3.82 2.19
C ASP A 468 -18.51 3.59 0.70
N TYR A 469 -18.46 2.33 0.30
CA TYR A 469 -18.33 1.94 -1.11
C TYR A 469 -19.56 1.14 -1.53
N VAL A 470 -20.22 1.56 -2.60
CA VAL A 470 -21.34 0.83 -3.19
C VAL A 470 -21.08 0.63 -4.66
N ARG A 471 -21.28 -0.58 -5.16
CA ARG A 471 -21.26 -0.93 -6.58
C ARG A 471 -22.55 -1.66 -6.89
N ALA A 472 -23.34 -1.10 -7.80
CA ALA A 472 -24.58 -1.72 -8.26
C ALA A 472 -24.54 -1.83 -9.78
N GLY A 473 -24.91 -2.99 -10.30
CA GLY A 473 -24.92 -3.23 -11.74
C GLY A 473 -25.94 -4.28 -12.13
N GLY A 474 -26.21 -4.34 -13.42
CA GLY A 474 -27.08 -5.36 -13.98
C GLY A 474 -27.00 -5.38 -15.49
N GLY A 475 -27.47 -6.47 -16.06
CA GLY A 475 -27.30 -6.73 -17.46
C GLY A 475 -28.26 -7.75 -18.03
N LEU A 476 -28.11 -7.98 -19.33
CA LEU A 476 -28.83 -8.97 -20.10
C LEU A 476 -27.80 -9.71 -20.95
N ARG A 477 -27.71 -11.03 -20.79
CA ARG A 477 -26.85 -11.90 -21.59
C ARG A 477 -27.64 -13.04 -22.19
N GLY A 478 -27.21 -13.61 -23.32
CA GLY A 478 -27.90 -14.74 -23.95
C GLY A 478 -27.35 -15.06 -25.32
N ASP A 479 -28.06 -15.92 -26.04
CA ASP A 479 -27.72 -16.33 -27.40
C ASP A 479 -28.24 -15.32 -28.42
N PHE A 480 -27.36 -14.94 -29.34
CA PHE A 480 -27.69 -14.11 -30.48
C PHE A 480 -28.46 -14.92 -31.53
N PHE A 481 -29.07 -14.24 -32.51
CA PHE A 481 -29.81 -14.93 -33.57
C PHE A 481 -28.91 -15.69 -34.57
N ILE A 482 -27.59 -15.46 -34.50
CA ILE A 482 -26.58 -16.21 -35.24
C ILE A 482 -26.21 -17.42 -34.35
N PRO A 483 -26.23 -18.66 -34.87
CA PRO A 483 -25.92 -19.85 -34.08
C PRO A 483 -24.59 -19.73 -33.35
N ASP A 484 -24.57 -20.14 -32.08
CA ASP A 484 -23.39 -20.16 -31.19
C ASP A 484 -22.77 -18.78 -30.89
N TRP A 485 -23.38 -17.70 -31.37
CA TRP A 485 -23.02 -16.35 -30.96
C TRP A 485 -23.77 -15.96 -29.70
N ARG A 486 -23.09 -15.27 -28.81
CA ARG A 486 -23.61 -14.78 -27.53
C ARG A 486 -23.55 -13.27 -27.49
N TYR A 487 -24.36 -12.66 -26.64
CA TYR A 487 -24.30 -11.25 -26.32
C TYR A 487 -24.33 -11.03 -24.81
N ASP A 488 -23.75 -9.92 -24.37
CA ASP A 488 -23.80 -9.46 -22.98
C ASP A 488 -23.82 -7.92 -22.94
N PHE A 489 -24.89 -7.37 -22.37
CA PHE A 489 -25.06 -5.95 -22.12
C PHE A 489 -25.02 -5.69 -20.63
N TYR A 490 -24.26 -4.69 -20.20
CA TYR A 490 -24.07 -4.33 -18.81
C TYR A 490 -24.19 -2.83 -18.58
N VAL A 491 -24.83 -2.46 -17.48
CA VAL A 491 -24.76 -1.12 -16.91
C VAL A 491 -24.40 -1.23 -15.44
N GLY A 492 -23.43 -0.42 -15.01
CA GLY A 492 -22.95 -0.40 -13.63
C GLY A 492 -22.70 1.02 -13.15
N LYS A 493 -22.83 1.20 -11.84
CA LYS A 493 -22.48 2.44 -11.16
C LYS A 493 -21.83 2.15 -9.82
N SER A 494 -20.76 2.89 -9.54
CA SER A 494 -20.04 2.83 -8.26
C SER A 494 -20.05 4.19 -7.58
N TRP A 495 -20.13 4.15 -6.25
CA TRP A 495 -20.09 5.29 -5.35
C TRP A 495 -19.05 5.01 -4.27
N ASN A 496 -18.16 5.96 -4.04
CA ASN A 496 -17.32 6.04 -2.85
C ASN A 496 -17.67 7.35 -2.15
N ASP A 497 -18.17 7.26 -0.92
CA ASP A 497 -18.45 8.40 -0.05
C ASP A 497 -17.59 8.24 1.22
N ALA A 498 -16.70 9.17 1.46
CA ALA A 498 -15.79 9.07 2.58
C ALA A 498 -15.64 10.36 3.37
N THR A 499 -15.40 10.22 4.66
CA THR A 499 -15.07 11.30 5.59
C THR A 499 -13.77 10.96 6.29
N TYR A 500 -12.86 11.91 6.38
CA TYR A 500 -11.62 11.80 7.13
C TYR A 500 -11.53 12.94 8.14
N GLU A 501 -11.07 12.62 9.34
CA GLU A 501 -10.98 13.52 10.48
C GLU A 501 -9.59 13.42 11.10
N GLN A 502 -9.05 14.56 11.53
CA GLN A 502 -7.77 14.62 12.21
C GLN A 502 -7.73 15.78 13.20
N GLU A 503 -7.23 15.50 14.41
CA GLU A 503 -6.89 16.50 15.40
C GLU A 503 -5.65 17.30 14.96
N SER A 504 -5.83 18.61 14.79
CA SER A 504 -4.80 19.53 14.31
C SER A 504 -4.66 20.74 15.22
N PHE A 505 -3.41 21.18 15.42
CA PHE A 505 -3.12 22.47 16.02
C PHE A 505 -3.45 23.58 15.01
N LEU A 506 -4.18 24.61 15.43
CA LEU A 506 -4.50 25.73 14.57
C LEU A 506 -3.51 26.87 14.75
N ILE A 507 -2.91 27.33 13.64
CA ILE A 507 -1.86 28.36 13.64
C ILE A 507 -2.38 29.66 14.25
N ASP A 508 -3.55 30.12 13.81
CA ASP A 508 -4.19 31.34 14.30
C ASP A 508 -4.45 31.31 15.81
N ARG A 509 -4.84 30.15 16.34
CA ARG A 509 -5.07 29.97 17.78
C ARG A 509 -3.76 29.97 18.56
N VAL A 510 -2.73 29.26 18.08
CA VAL A 510 -1.41 29.28 18.72
C VAL A 510 -0.83 30.69 18.72
N ALA A 511 -0.90 31.41 17.59
CA ALA A 511 -0.44 32.79 17.48
C ALA A 511 -1.18 33.72 18.44
N ALA A 512 -2.51 33.62 18.52
CA ALA A 512 -3.30 34.42 19.45
C ALA A 512 -3.00 34.11 20.92
N SER A 513 -2.64 32.86 21.24
CA SER A 513 -2.29 32.43 22.59
C SER A 513 -0.92 32.95 23.06
N THR A 514 0.04 33.11 22.15
CA THR A 514 1.40 33.56 22.47
C THR A 514 1.53 35.09 22.43
N ASP A 515 0.61 35.76 21.72
CA ASP A 515 0.43 37.21 21.71
C ASP A 515 -0.37 37.70 22.93
N VAL A 516 0.33 37.98 24.03
CA VAL A 516 -0.29 38.33 25.32
C VAL A 516 0.04 39.75 25.82
N GLU A 517 -0.76 40.20 26.78
CA GLU A 517 -0.56 41.41 27.56
C GLU A 517 -1.01 41.22 29.02
N LEU A 518 -0.72 42.20 29.88
CA LEU A 518 -1.22 42.24 31.25
C LEU A 518 -2.52 43.04 31.30
N ASP A 519 -3.57 42.47 31.91
CA ASP A 519 -4.79 43.20 32.20
C ASP A 519 -4.61 44.17 33.39
N ALA A 520 -5.67 44.93 33.71
CA ALA A 520 -5.66 45.91 34.79
C ALA A 520 -5.41 45.31 36.18
N ASP A 521 -5.68 44.02 36.36
CA ASP A 521 -5.46 43.26 37.59
C ASP A 521 -4.09 42.56 37.60
N GLY A 522 -3.31 42.67 36.51
CA GLY A 522 -1.99 42.08 36.34
C GLY A 522 -2.01 40.61 35.90
N ASN A 523 -3.15 40.11 35.40
CA ASN A 523 -3.21 38.76 34.84
C ASN A 523 -2.74 38.76 33.38
N VAL A 524 -2.08 37.68 32.96
CA VAL A 524 -1.72 37.49 31.55
C VAL A 524 -2.96 37.08 30.76
N VAL A 525 -3.27 37.84 29.72
CA VAL A 525 -4.43 37.63 28.84
C VAL A 525 -3.97 37.75 27.38
N CYS A 526 -4.66 37.10 26.44
CA CYS A 526 -4.36 37.34 25.02
C CYS A 526 -4.59 38.82 24.68
N ALA A 527 -3.70 39.42 23.91
CA ALA A 527 -3.85 40.80 23.42
C ALA A 527 -5.10 40.95 22.53
N SER A 528 -5.49 39.87 21.85
CA SER A 528 -6.70 39.81 21.03
C SER A 528 -8.01 39.68 21.83
N ARG A 529 -7.99 39.64 23.18
CA ARG A 529 -9.17 39.32 24.01
C ARG A 529 -10.39 40.23 23.75
N ALA A 530 -10.18 41.48 23.34
CA ALA A 530 -11.27 42.41 23.03
C ALA A 530 -12.09 41.99 21.79
N ILE A 531 -11.45 41.33 20.83
CA ILE A 531 -12.07 40.85 19.57
C ILE A 531 -12.29 39.33 19.57
N ASN A 532 -11.48 38.58 20.32
CA ASN A 532 -11.59 37.14 20.54
C ASN A 532 -11.68 36.85 22.06
N PRO A 533 -12.86 37.00 22.68
CA PRO A 533 -13.03 36.83 24.13
C PRO A 533 -12.80 35.38 24.61
N ASN A 534 -12.77 34.41 23.68
CA ASN A 534 -12.54 33.00 23.96
C ASN A 534 -11.07 32.60 23.88
N CYS A 535 -10.16 33.54 23.55
CA CYS A 535 -8.73 33.24 23.50
C CYS A 535 -8.20 32.80 24.86
N VAL A 536 -7.41 31.73 24.87
CA VAL A 536 -6.70 31.22 26.04
C VAL A 536 -5.22 31.55 25.88
N ALA A 537 -4.64 32.25 26.85
CA ALA A 537 -3.21 32.55 26.83
C ALA A 537 -2.38 31.27 26.94
N ALA A 538 -1.25 31.23 26.22
CA ALA A 538 -0.28 30.16 26.34
C ALA A 538 0.28 30.11 27.78
N PRO A 539 0.71 28.93 28.27
CA PRO A 539 1.29 28.83 29.60
C PRO A 539 2.62 29.59 29.69
N PHE A 540 3.01 29.98 30.90
CA PHE A 540 4.34 30.54 31.15
C PHE A 540 5.43 29.54 30.75
N LEU A 541 6.52 30.04 30.17
CA LEU A 541 7.68 29.24 29.85
C LEU A 541 8.40 28.83 31.14
N ASN A 542 8.22 27.57 31.54
CA ASN A 542 8.80 26.98 32.74
C ASN A 542 9.02 25.48 32.55
N ALA A 543 9.59 24.81 33.56
CA ALA A 543 9.89 23.38 33.51
C ALA A 543 8.65 22.50 33.29
N ASP A 544 7.47 22.91 33.79
CA ASP A 544 6.23 22.16 33.62
C ASP A 544 5.76 22.20 32.17
N THR A 545 5.73 23.40 31.56
CA THR A 545 5.39 23.61 30.15
C THR A 545 6.33 22.85 29.22
N ILE A 546 7.65 22.98 29.45
CA ILE A 546 8.68 22.31 28.64
C ILE A 546 8.54 20.79 28.74
N GLY A 547 8.27 20.28 29.94
CA GLY A 547 8.05 18.86 30.20
C GLY A 547 6.68 18.31 29.78
N GLY A 548 5.89 19.04 28.98
CA GLY A 548 4.60 18.56 28.46
C GLY A 548 3.41 18.71 29.40
N ARG A 549 3.56 19.30 30.58
CA ARG A 549 2.45 19.55 31.52
C ARG A 549 1.72 20.85 31.16
N LEU A 550 0.97 20.81 30.06
CA LEU A 550 0.17 21.93 29.56
C LEU A 550 -1.19 22.04 30.27
N PRO A 551 -1.70 23.25 30.56
CA PRO A 551 -3.07 23.43 31.05
C PRO A 551 -4.10 22.89 30.06
N GLN A 552 -5.12 22.17 30.56
CA GLN A 552 -6.13 21.54 29.69
C GLN A 552 -6.89 22.56 28.84
N GLU A 553 -7.22 23.73 29.40
CA GLU A 553 -7.88 24.82 28.68
C GLU A 553 -7.07 25.34 27.48
N PHE A 554 -5.74 25.34 27.59
CA PHE A 554 -4.86 25.71 26.47
C PHE A 554 -4.83 24.60 25.42
N ARG A 555 -4.74 23.33 25.84
CA ARG A 555 -4.79 22.18 24.92
C ARG A 555 -6.09 22.15 24.13
N ASP A 556 -7.23 22.30 24.81
CA ASP A 556 -8.56 22.33 24.19
C ASP A 556 -8.75 23.53 23.26
N TYR A 557 -8.09 24.66 23.55
CA TYR A 557 -8.15 25.85 22.71
C TYR A 557 -7.36 25.67 21.42
N ILE A 558 -6.09 25.24 21.47
CA ILE A 558 -5.25 25.18 20.27
C ILE A 558 -5.58 24.01 19.33
N LEU A 559 -6.18 22.94 19.87
CA LEU A 559 -6.52 21.74 19.12
C LEU A 559 -7.92 21.85 18.52
N ALA A 560 -8.09 21.38 17.28
CA ALA A 560 -9.39 21.27 16.62
C ALA A 560 -9.45 20.00 15.76
N ASN A 561 -10.64 19.41 15.67
CA ASN A 561 -10.90 18.39 14.65
C ASN A 561 -11.12 19.06 13.30
N THR A 562 -10.30 18.68 12.34
CA THR A 562 -10.40 19.05 10.93
C THR A 562 -11.07 17.91 10.18
N ILE A 563 -12.12 18.21 9.41
CA ILE A 563 -12.94 17.20 8.75
C ILE A 563 -12.99 17.48 7.25
N GLY A 564 -12.59 16.50 6.44
CA GLY A 564 -12.74 16.54 4.98
C GLY A 564 -13.62 15.41 4.46
N ASN A 565 -14.15 15.60 3.25
CA ASN A 565 -15.03 14.64 2.60
C ASN A 565 -14.58 14.35 1.17
N THR A 566 -14.61 13.09 0.77
CA THR A 566 -14.21 12.62 -0.57
C THR A 566 -15.37 11.88 -1.22
N GLU A 567 -15.78 12.31 -2.42
CA GLU A 567 -16.71 11.60 -3.26
C GLU A 567 -16.05 11.12 -4.56
N PHE A 568 -16.24 9.84 -4.90
CA PHE A 568 -15.93 9.30 -6.23
C PHE A 568 -17.17 8.65 -6.83
N ARG A 569 -17.37 8.86 -8.13
CA ARG A 569 -18.49 8.30 -8.89
C ARG A 569 -17.99 7.73 -10.20
N GLU A 570 -18.36 6.50 -10.51
CA GLU A 570 -18.10 5.86 -11.80
C GLU A 570 -19.40 5.32 -12.39
N THR A 571 -19.61 5.51 -13.69
CA THR A 571 -20.72 4.88 -14.42
C THR A 571 -20.18 4.24 -15.68
N THR A 572 -20.54 2.98 -15.89
CA THR A 572 -20.01 2.15 -16.97
C THR A 572 -21.15 1.52 -17.75
N PHE A 573 -21.05 1.56 -19.07
CA PHE A 573 -21.90 0.83 -20.00
C PHE A 573 -20.99 -0.04 -20.85
N ALA A 574 -21.30 -1.33 -20.94
CA ALA A 574 -20.53 -2.26 -21.75
C ALA A 574 -21.47 -3.15 -22.58
N ALA A 575 -21.04 -3.46 -23.80
CA ALA A 575 -21.70 -4.38 -24.69
C ALA A 575 -20.65 -5.28 -25.33
N ALA A 576 -20.88 -6.59 -25.34
CA ALA A 576 -20.01 -7.54 -26.02
C ALA A 576 -20.83 -8.59 -26.76
N ILE A 577 -20.25 -9.11 -27.85
CA ILE A 577 -20.73 -10.27 -28.58
C ILE A 577 -19.55 -11.20 -28.88
N ASP A 578 -19.76 -12.51 -28.86
CA ASP A 578 -18.73 -13.48 -29.17
C ASP A 578 -19.30 -14.75 -29.79
N GLY A 579 -18.54 -15.42 -30.66
CA GLY A 579 -18.94 -16.68 -31.28
C GLY A 579 -18.01 -17.15 -32.40
N PRO A 580 -18.32 -18.28 -33.06
CA PRO A 580 -17.49 -18.84 -34.13
C PRO A 580 -17.65 -18.07 -35.45
N LEU A 581 -16.54 -17.89 -36.18
CA LEU A 581 -16.50 -17.33 -37.53
C LEU A 581 -16.57 -18.42 -38.61
N PHE A 582 -15.71 -19.42 -38.50
CA PHE A 582 -15.62 -20.58 -39.39
C PHE A 582 -14.75 -21.67 -38.75
N SER A 583 -14.93 -22.91 -39.19
CA SER A 583 -14.19 -24.06 -38.67
C SER A 583 -12.86 -24.27 -39.40
N LEU A 584 -11.81 -24.56 -38.64
CA LEU A 584 -10.54 -25.12 -39.10
C LEU A 584 -10.46 -26.60 -38.68
N PRO A 585 -9.55 -27.41 -39.28
CA PRO A 585 -9.38 -28.81 -38.87
C PRO A 585 -9.07 -29.01 -37.38
N ALA A 586 -8.52 -27.99 -36.71
CA ALA A 586 -8.15 -28.01 -35.30
C ALA A 586 -9.21 -27.39 -34.36
N GLY A 587 -10.34 -26.91 -34.89
CA GLY A 587 -11.41 -26.27 -34.12
C GLY A 587 -11.94 -25.00 -34.77
N ASP A 588 -12.90 -24.35 -34.13
CA ASP A 588 -13.50 -23.12 -34.64
C ASP A 588 -12.62 -21.88 -34.38
N VAL A 589 -12.52 -21.02 -35.39
CA VAL A 589 -12.00 -19.67 -35.21
C VAL A 589 -13.06 -18.85 -34.47
N GLN A 590 -12.71 -18.35 -33.29
CA GLN A 590 -13.61 -17.57 -32.43
C GLN A 590 -13.34 -16.08 -32.58
N LEU A 591 -14.38 -15.25 -32.56
CA LEU A 591 -14.29 -13.79 -32.55
C LEU A 591 -15.12 -13.24 -31.40
N ALA A 592 -14.55 -12.32 -30.63
CA ALA A 592 -15.25 -11.47 -29.68
C ALA A 592 -15.12 -10.01 -30.12
N LEU A 593 -16.21 -9.24 -30.00
CA LEU A 593 -16.27 -7.81 -30.28
C LEU A 593 -16.99 -7.10 -29.13
N GLY A 594 -16.55 -5.90 -28.77
CA GLY A 594 -17.25 -5.14 -27.74
C GLY A 594 -17.02 -3.64 -27.78
N ALA A 595 -17.82 -2.94 -26.99
CA ALA A 595 -17.75 -1.51 -26.79
C ALA A 595 -17.98 -1.15 -25.32
N GLU A 596 -17.29 -0.13 -24.83
CA GLU A 596 -17.41 0.38 -23.47
C GLU A 596 -17.53 1.90 -23.48
N TYR A 597 -18.36 2.44 -22.59
CA TYR A 597 -18.37 3.85 -22.23
C TYR A 597 -18.29 3.96 -20.70
N ARG A 598 -17.31 4.72 -20.21
CA ARG A 598 -17.11 4.94 -18.78
C ARG A 598 -16.98 6.42 -18.48
N LYS A 599 -17.60 6.86 -17.39
CA LYS A 599 -17.54 8.24 -16.88
C LYS A 599 -17.18 8.24 -15.41
N GLN A 600 -16.16 9.01 -15.06
CA GLN A 600 -15.63 9.12 -13.72
C GLN A 600 -15.66 10.57 -13.22
N ARG A 601 -15.85 10.75 -11.91
CA ARG A 601 -15.82 12.05 -11.23
C ARG A 601 -15.21 11.92 -9.84
N ILE A 602 -14.39 12.88 -9.46
CA ILE A 602 -13.83 13.05 -8.12
C ILE A 602 -14.24 14.41 -7.56
N ASN A 603 -14.56 14.46 -6.28
CA ASN A 603 -14.82 15.68 -5.53
C ASN A 603 -14.35 15.49 -4.08
N ASP A 604 -13.16 15.98 -3.77
CA ASP A 604 -12.61 16.04 -2.43
C ASP A 604 -12.68 17.47 -1.90
N GLN A 605 -13.19 17.63 -0.68
CA GLN A 605 -13.35 18.89 0.02
C GLN A 605 -12.66 18.78 1.39
N PRO A 606 -11.41 19.23 1.51
CA PRO A 606 -10.72 19.38 2.78
C PRO A 606 -11.40 20.38 3.71
N ASP A 607 -11.08 20.30 5.01
CA ASP A 607 -11.52 21.26 6.01
C ASP A 607 -11.07 22.69 5.66
N GLU A 608 -11.88 23.70 6.00
CA GLU A 608 -11.56 25.12 5.73
C GLU A 608 -10.22 25.54 6.37
N ASN A 609 -9.86 25.00 7.54
CA ASN A 609 -8.54 25.25 8.13
C ASN A 609 -7.40 24.68 7.29
N SER A 610 -7.62 23.52 6.66
CA SER A 610 -6.65 22.96 5.71
C SER A 610 -6.54 23.82 4.46
N VAL A 611 -7.67 24.21 3.86
CA VAL A 611 -7.72 25.06 2.66
C VAL A 611 -7.05 26.42 2.88
N ASN A 612 -7.21 27.00 4.07
CA ASN A 612 -6.60 28.28 4.44
C ASN A 612 -5.15 28.16 4.94
N GLY A 613 -4.56 26.95 4.94
CA GLY A 613 -3.20 26.73 5.43
C GLY A 613 -3.03 26.97 6.92
N ASN A 614 -4.09 26.81 7.73
CA ASN A 614 -4.13 27.11 9.16
C ASN A 614 -3.74 25.91 10.06
N LEU A 615 -2.99 24.94 9.55
CA LEU A 615 -2.62 23.72 10.28
C LEU A 615 -1.14 23.76 10.69
N LEU A 616 -0.86 23.84 11.99
CA LEU A 616 0.51 23.96 12.48
C LEU A 616 1.21 22.59 12.49
N GLY A 617 2.34 22.52 11.76
CA GLY A 617 3.19 21.33 11.69
C GLY A 617 2.56 20.14 10.95
N LEU A 618 1.56 20.40 10.10
CA LEU A 618 0.91 19.41 9.24
C LEU A 618 0.80 19.95 7.81
N THR A 619 0.50 19.04 6.89
CA THR A 619 0.19 19.37 5.50
C THR A 619 -1.21 19.96 5.37
N ALA A 620 -1.34 20.92 4.46
CA ALA A 620 -2.58 21.56 4.07
C ALA A 620 -3.00 21.08 2.68
N ALA A 621 -4.29 21.03 2.39
CA ALA A 621 -4.80 20.61 1.09
C ALA A 621 -5.93 21.51 0.61
N THR A 622 -6.04 21.67 -0.70
CA THR A 622 -7.13 22.39 -1.37
C THR A 622 -8.05 21.42 -2.12
N PRO A 623 -9.28 21.82 -2.49
CA PRO A 623 -10.24 20.92 -3.11
C PRO A 623 -9.73 20.23 -4.39
N THR A 624 -9.96 18.92 -4.50
CA THR A 624 -9.67 18.13 -5.71
C THR A 624 -10.97 17.86 -6.45
N VAL A 625 -11.19 18.51 -7.59
CA VAL A 625 -12.44 18.41 -8.34
C VAL A 625 -12.15 18.16 -9.82
N GLY A 626 -12.65 17.04 -10.35
CA GLY A 626 -12.33 16.62 -11.70
C GLY A 626 -13.32 15.61 -12.26
N SER A 627 -13.35 15.49 -13.59
CA SER A 627 -14.13 14.47 -14.27
C SER A 627 -13.52 14.11 -15.60
N ASP A 628 -13.70 12.85 -15.99
CA ASP A 628 -13.25 12.34 -17.28
C ASP A 628 -14.25 11.31 -17.82
N ASN A 629 -14.21 11.07 -19.12
CA ASN A 629 -14.94 9.98 -19.73
C ASN A 629 -14.18 9.37 -20.91
N VAL A 630 -14.46 8.09 -21.15
CA VAL A 630 -13.80 7.28 -22.17
C VAL A 630 -14.81 6.51 -22.98
N LYS A 631 -14.54 6.40 -24.29
CA LYS A 631 -15.24 5.54 -25.24
C LYS A 631 -14.24 4.52 -25.79
N GLU A 632 -14.59 3.26 -25.79
CA GLU A 632 -13.72 2.19 -26.26
C GLU A 632 -14.45 1.21 -27.16
N VAL A 633 -13.75 0.68 -28.15
CA VAL A 633 -14.18 -0.46 -28.96
C VAL A 633 -13.04 -1.46 -29.06
N PHE A 634 -13.34 -2.74 -28.99
CA PHE A 634 -12.32 -3.79 -28.98
C PHE A 634 -12.77 -5.03 -29.74
N GLY A 635 -11.78 -5.83 -30.14
CA GLY A 635 -12.00 -7.14 -30.72
C GLY A 635 -10.87 -8.10 -30.38
N GLU A 636 -11.22 -9.37 -30.22
CA GLU A 636 -10.30 -10.47 -29.94
C GLU A 636 -10.62 -11.66 -30.84
N VAL A 637 -9.60 -12.25 -31.46
CA VAL A 637 -9.72 -13.43 -32.31
C VAL A 637 -8.86 -14.56 -31.75
N PHE A 638 -9.42 -15.77 -31.78
CA PHE A 638 -8.67 -17.00 -31.51
C PHE A 638 -8.72 -17.91 -32.73
N VAL A 639 -7.56 -18.45 -33.10
CA VAL A 639 -7.38 -19.29 -34.28
C VAL A 639 -6.70 -20.60 -33.86
N PRO A 640 -7.43 -21.72 -33.82
CA PRO A 640 -6.82 -23.03 -33.67
C PRO A 640 -6.27 -23.51 -35.02
N ILE A 641 -4.95 -23.49 -35.19
CA ILE A 641 -4.29 -23.66 -36.50
C ILE A 641 -4.09 -25.16 -36.81
N LEU A 642 -3.43 -25.89 -35.91
CA LEU A 642 -3.13 -27.31 -36.08
C LEU A 642 -3.40 -28.07 -34.78
N SER A 643 -3.86 -29.31 -34.94
CA SER A 643 -4.02 -30.28 -33.86
C SER A 643 -3.57 -31.66 -34.35
N ASP A 644 -3.02 -32.48 -33.46
CA ASP A 644 -2.63 -33.88 -33.71
C ASP A 644 -1.73 -34.11 -34.94
N THR A 645 -0.90 -33.12 -35.29
CA THR A 645 0.04 -33.20 -36.42
C THR A 645 1.46 -33.47 -35.92
N PRO A 646 2.29 -34.32 -36.57
CA PRO A 646 3.66 -34.57 -36.12
C PRO A 646 4.50 -33.29 -35.95
N GLY A 647 4.98 -33.03 -34.73
CA GLY A 647 5.70 -31.81 -34.36
C GLY A 647 4.81 -30.60 -34.05
N PHE A 648 3.49 -30.74 -34.17
CA PHE A 648 2.45 -29.74 -33.93
C PHE A 648 1.24 -30.45 -33.32
N TYR A 649 1.40 -30.95 -32.09
CA TYR A 649 0.30 -31.57 -31.36
C TYR A 649 -0.82 -30.56 -31.10
N ASN A 650 -0.44 -29.31 -30.78
CA ASN A 650 -1.35 -28.18 -30.72
C ASN A 650 -0.63 -26.91 -31.20
N LEU A 651 -1.26 -26.11 -32.05
CA LEU A 651 -0.74 -24.81 -32.48
C LEU A 651 -1.90 -23.83 -32.55
N ASN A 652 -1.92 -22.89 -31.60
CA ASN A 652 -2.98 -21.89 -31.51
C ASN A 652 -2.44 -20.48 -31.51
N PHE A 653 -3.27 -19.56 -32.00
CA PHE A 653 -2.96 -18.14 -32.08
C PHE A 653 -4.10 -17.31 -31.49
N ASN A 654 -3.75 -16.24 -30.79
CA ASN A 654 -4.67 -15.22 -30.30
C ASN A 654 -4.20 -13.83 -30.72
N GLY A 655 -5.14 -12.99 -31.13
CA GLY A 655 -4.89 -11.58 -31.41
C GLY A 655 -5.97 -10.72 -30.83
N SER A 656 -5.62 -9.57 -30.26
CA SER A 656 -6.60 -8.57 -29.80
C SER A 656 -6.19 -7.16 -30.20
N VAL A 657 -7.19 -6.29 -30.33
CA VAL A 657 -7.02 -4.86 -30.61
C VAL A 657 -8.10 -4.07 -29.89
N ARG A 658 -7.73 -2.89 -29.40
CA ARG A 658 -8.62 -1.94 -28.74
C ARG A 658 -8.31 -0.53 -29.20
N TYR A 659 -9.36 0.21 -29.56
CA TYR A 659 -9.31 1.65 -29.76
C TYR A 659 -10.00 2.32 -28.58
N THR A 660 -9.35 3.33 -28.04
CA THR A 660 -9.79 4.08 -26.86
C THR A 660 -9.72 5.57 -27.17
N ASP A 661 -10.72 6.33 -26.72
CA ASP A 661 -10.78 7.80 -26.82
C ASP A 661 -11.24 8.40 -25.48
N TYR A 662 -10.34 9.09 -24.78
CA TYR A 662 -10.59 9.84 -23.55
C TYR A 662 -10.75 11.33 -23.82
N ASP A 663 -11.63 11.98 -23.08
CA ASP A 663 -11.81 13.44 -23.16
C ASP A 663 -10.58 14.21 -22.61
N SER A 664 -9.85 13.64 -21.65
CA SER A 664 -8.67 14.26 -21.02
C SER A 664 -7.42 14.29 -21.89
N TYR A 665 -7.06 13.17 -22.53
CA TYR A 665 -5.78 13.02 -23.23
C TYR A 665 -5.91 12.67 -24.72
N GLY A 666 -7.09 12.25 -25.19
CA GLY A 666 -7.35 11.87 -26.58
C GLY A 666 -7.37 10.36 -26.82
N SER A 667 -7.01 9.93 -28.04
CA SER A 667 -7.22 8.56 -28.51
C SER A 667 -5.95 7.75 -28.71
N ASP A 668 -6.03 6.43 -28.48
CA ASP A 668 -4.94 5.48 -28.67
C ASP A 668 -5.43 4.11 -29.20
N VAL A 669 -4.51 3.29 -29.72
CA VAL A 669 -4.76 1.91 -30.16
C VAL A 669 -3.78 0.97 -29.47
N THR A 670 -4.31 -0.01 -28.74
CA THR A 670 -3.50 -1.11 -28.19
C THR A 670 -3.80 -2.43 -28.87
N TYR A 671 -2.78 -3.25 -29.03
CA TYR A 671 -2.90 -4.57 -29.64
C TYR A 671 -2.05 -5.61 -28.92
N LYS A 672 -2.38 -6.88 -29.14
CA LYS A 672 -1.63 -8.01 -28.62
C LYS A 672 -1.71 -9.18 -29.58
N VAL A 673 -0.60 -9.90 -29.71
CA VAL A 673 -0.51 -11.15 -30.45
C VAL A 673 0.15 -12.19 -29.55
N ALA A 674 -0.40 -13.39 -29.52
CA ALA A 674 0.07 -14.45 -28.67
C ALA A 674 -0.09 -15.80 -29.38
N GLY A 675 0.83 -16.73 -29.12
CA GLY A 675 0.78 -18.06 -29.71
C GLY A 675 1.29 -19.13 -28.75
N GLU A 676 0.73 -20.33 -28.89
CA GLU A 676 1.19 -21.53 -28.20
C GLU A 676 1.44 -22.64 -29.21
N TRP A 677 2.50 -23.39 -28.96
CA TRP A 677 2.96 -24.49 -29.80
C TRP A 677 3.34 -25.67 -28.91
N GLU A 678 2.44 -26.65 -28.83
CA GLU A 678 2.73 -27.94 -28.26
C GLU A 678 3.40 -28.83 -29.32
N ILE A 679 4.71 -29.03 -29.17
CA ILE A 679 5.56 -29.73 -30.14
C ILE A 679 5.20 -31.22 -30.15
N VAL A 680 5.10 -31.77 -28.96
CA VAL A 680 4.66 -33.13 -28.65
C VAL A 680 3.82 -33.07 -27.39
N ARG A 681 2.94 -34.05 -27.19
CA ARG A 681 2.08 -34.11 -26.00
C ARG A 681 2.91 -33.91 -24.72
N GLY A 682 2.57 -32.90 -23.94
CA GLY A 682 3.23 -32.56 -22.69
C GLY A 682 4.49 -31.70 -22.81
N ILE A 683 4.88 -31.21 -23.99
CA ILE A 683 5.98 -30.25 -24.15
C ILE A 683 5.52 -29.14 -25.10
N GLY A 684 5.36 -27.95 -24.55
CA GLY A 684 4.91 -26.78 -25.29
C GLY A 684 5.79 -25.56 -25.09
N LEU A 685 5.74 -24.68 -26.09
CA LEU A 685 6.29 -23.34 -26.06
C LEU A 685 5.12 -22.35 -26.16
N ARG A 686 5.24 -21.20 -25.51
CA ARG A 686 4.29 -20.10 -25.62
C ARG A 686 5.02 -18.78 -25.72
N GLY A 687 4.38 -17.79 -26.30
CA GLY A 687 4.92 -16.44 -26.34
C GLY A 687 3.86 -15.40 -26.68
N SER A 688 4.11 -14.17 -26.23
CA SER A 688 3.23 -13.05 -26.48
C SER A 688 4.02 -11.77 -26.73
N TYR A 689 3.42 -10.86 -27.48
CA TYR A 689 3.89 -9.49 -27.66
C TYR A 689 2.67 -8.57 -27.72
N GLY A 690 2.71 -7.46 -27.00
CA GLY A 690 1.63 -6.49 -27.02
C GLY A 690 2.04 -5.10 -26.57
N THR A 691 1.08 -4.20 -26.69
CA THR A 691 1.16 -2.83 -26.21
C THR A 691 0.07 -2.62 -25.16
N SER A 692 0.36 -1.85 -24.12
CA SER A 692 -0.59 -1.43 -23.09
C SER A 692 -0.57 0.08 -22.92
N TYR A 693 -1.60 0.63 -22.31
CA TYR A 693 -1.63 2.06 -21.97
C TYR A 693 -2.30 2.28 -20.61
N ARG A 694 -1.99 3.42 -19.98
CA ARG A 694 -2.67 3.90 -18.78
C ARG A 694 -3.06 5.35 -18.97
N ALA A 695 -4.34 5.64 -18.79
CA ALA A 695 -4.81 7.02 -18.71
C ALA A 695 -4.42 7.60 -17.34
N PRO A 696 -4.00 8.87 -17.25
CA PRO A 696 -3.79 9.51 -15.96
C PRO A 696 -5.06 9.45 -15.10
N ALA A 697 -4.93 9.04 -13.84
CA ALA A 697 -6.02 8.97 -12.90
C ALA A 697 -6.58 10.38 -12.61
N LEU A 698 -7.83 10.48 -12.16
CA LEU A 698 -8.42 11.79 -11.82
C LEU A 698 -7.62 12.53 -10.73
N ALA A 699 -7.03 11.80 -9.79
CA ALA A 699 -6.12 12.38 -8.81
C ALA A 699 -4.88 12.97 -9.49
N GLU A 700 -4.20 12.22 -10.36
CA GLU A 700 -3.01 12.73 -11.07
C GLU A 700 -3.32 13.96 -11.93
N GLN A 701 -4.51 14.03 -12.52
CA GLN A 701 -4.93 15.16 -13.34
C GLN A 701 -5.34 16.38 -12.51
N PHE A 702 -6.20 16.17 -11.50
CA PHE A 702 -6.97 17.24 -10.86
C PHE A 702 -6.67 17.45 -9.37
N LEU A 703 -5.66 16.77 -8.81
CA LEU A 703 -5.27 16.91 -7.41
C LEU A 703 -5.11 18.39 -7.04
N GLY A 704 -5.89 18.82 -6.05
CA GLY A 704 -5.77 20.14 -5.45
C GLY A 704 -4.40 20.28 -4.78
N SER A 705 -3.87 21.51 -4.77
CA SER A 705 -2.60 21.79 -4.12
C SER A 705 -2.57 21.26 -2.69
N THR A 706 -1.59 20.40 -2.42
CA THR A 706 -1.32 19.82 -1.12
C THR A 706 0.09 20.23 -0.71
N SER A 707 0.24 20.83 0.48
CA SER A 707 1.54 21.19 1.00
C SER A 707 2.26 19.97 1.58
N GLY A 708 3.58 20.02 1.58
CA GLY A 708 4.51 19.06 2.12
C GLY A 708 5.80 19.79 2.47
N PHE A 709 6.78 19.07 2.99
CA PHE A 709 8.05 19.67 3.39
C PHE A 709 9.22 18.76 3.03
N ILE A 710 10.36 19.38 2.69
CA ILE A 710 11.66 18.72 2.64
C ILE A 710 12.48 19.21 3.85
N GLY A 711 13.37 18.35 4.35
CA GLY A 711 14.19 18.61 5.54
C GLY A 711 15.02 19.91 5.47
N SER A 712 15.42 20.41 6.64
CA SER A 712 16.09 21.72 6.80
C SER A 712 17.58 21.74 6.45
N GLY A 713 18.03 20.89 5.52
CA GLY A 713 19.41 20.87 4.99
C GLY A 713 19.42 20.55 3.48
N SER A 714 18.33 20.88 2.80
CA SER A 714 18.11 20.54 1.38
C SER A 714 18.08 21.78 0.48
N ASP A 715 18.32 22.97 1.02
CA ASP A 715 18.52 24.17 0.21
C ASP A 715 19.88 24.05 -0.50
N PRO A 716 19.93 24.05 -1.85
CA PRO A 716 21.20 23.93 -2.58
C PRO A 716 22.23 25.02 -2.24
N CYS A 717 21.80 26.14 -1.64
CA CYS A 717 22.67 27.23 -1.25
C CYS A 717 23.16 27.16 0.21
N ASP A 718 22.75 26.16 0.99
CA ASP A 718 23.21 25.99 2.37
C ASP A 718 24.73 25.75 2.44
N SER A 719 25.41 26.43 3.38
CA SER A 719 26.85 26.34 3.56
C SER A 719 27.36 24.93 3.88
N ASP A 720 26.53 24.08 4.50
CA ASP A 720 26.89 22.69 4.83
C ASP A 720 27.00 21.81 3.58
N ASN A 721 26.48 22.26 2.42
CA ASN A 721 26.64 21.57 1.14
C ASN A 721 27.98 21.85 0.44
N PHE A 722 28.84 22.69 1.02
CA PHE A 722 30.07 23.14 0.40
C PHE A 722 31.29 22.90 1.30
N PRO A 723 32.46 22.53 0.72
CA PRO A 723 33.72 22.56 1.44
C PRO A 723 34.01 23.95 2.05
N ALA A 724 34.71 24.00 3.19
CA ALA A 724 35.05 25.27 3.82
C ALA A 724 36.02 26.14 2.98
N ASP A 725 36.85 25.52 2.13
CA ASP A 725 37.71 26.21 1.17
C ASP A 725 37.08 26.16 -0.23
N PRO A 726 36.69 27.29 -0.83
CA PRO A 726 36.13 27.33 -2.18
C PRO A 726 37.04 26.75 -3.27
N SER A 727 38.35 26.59 -3.03
CA SER A 727 39.23 25.91 -4.00
C SER A 727 38.97 24.42 -4.13
N ASP A 728 38.30 23.82 -3.15
CA ASP A 728 38.00 22.40 -3.10
C ASP A 728 36.64 22.08 -3.74
N TYR A 729 35.92 23.10 -4.26
CA TYR A 729 34.61 22.90 -4.87
C TYR A 729 34.68 22.01 -6.11
N THR A 730 33.79 21.03 -6.19
CA THR A 730 33.53 20.28 -7.41
C THR A 730 32.97 21.19 -8.51
N PRO A 731 33.04 20.81 -9.81
CA PRO A 731 32.44 21.62 -10.88
C PRO A 731 30.94 21.91 -10.69
N THR A 732 30.20 20.96 -10.12
CA THR A 732 28.78 21.12 -9.78
C THR A 732 28.62 22.13 -8.66
N GLU A 733 29.38 22.02 -7.57
CA GLU A 733 29.37 23.00 -6.47
C GLU A 733 29.76 24.42 -6.95
N GLN A 734 30.73 24.54 -7.84
CA GLN A 734 31.08 25.84 -8.43
C GLN A 734 29.89 26.46 -9.20
N THR A 735 29.14 25.64 -9.92
CA THR A 735 27.93 26.05 -10.64
C THR A 735 26.83 26.46 -9.66
N THR A 736 26.54 25.63 -8.66
CA THR A 736 25.56 25.90 -7.61
C THR A 736 25.88 27.19 -6.86
N ALA A 737 27.13 27.36 -6.41
CA ALA A 737 27.58 28.55 -5.70
C ALA A 737 27.44 29.82 -6.56
N ALA A 738 27.78 29.76 -7.85
CA ALA A 738 27.60 30.88 -8.78
C ALA A 738 26.10 31.23 -8.97
N ASN A 739 25.24 30.22 -9.06
CA ASN A 739 23.80 30.38 -9.21
C ASN A 739 23.16 30.95 -7.94
N CYS A 740 23.55 30.47 -6.76
CA CYS A 740 23.17 31.02 -5.46
C CYS A 740 23.59 32.50 -5.32
N ALA A 741 24.83 32.84 -5.70
CA ALA A 741 25.30 34.22 -5.69
C ALA A 741 24.49 35.12 -6.62
N SER A 742 24.00 34.59 -7.74
CA SER A 742 23.18 35.35 -8.70
C SER A 742 21.80 35.72 -8.16
N VAL A 743 21.27 34.96 -7.18
CA VAL A 743 20.04 35.26 -6.45
C VAL A 743 20.30 35.96 -5.11
N GLY A 744 21.55 36.36 -4.85
CA GLY A 744 21.92 37.17 -3.68
C GLY A 744 22.28 36.38 -2.43
N ILE A 745 22.49 35.06 -2.53
CA ILE A 745 22.88 34.19 -1.41
C ILE A 745 24.38 33.91 -1.48
N ASP A 746 25.10 34.20 -0.40
CA ASP A 746 26.50 33.81 -0.23
C ASP A 746 26.56 32.44 0.46
N VAL A 747 26.99 31.42 -0.27
CA VAL A 747 27.07 30.04 0.24
C VAL A 747 28.12 29.88 1.35
N ALA A 748 29.01 30.87 1.55
CA ALA A 748 30.02 30.80 2.60
C ALA A 748 29.45 31.03 4.02
N ASP A 749 28.31 31.69 4.15
CA ASP A 749 27.71 32.02 5.44
C ASP A 749 26.18 31.80 5.53
N PHE A 750 25.53 31.41 4.44
CA PHE A 750 24.12 31.09 4.44
C PHE A 750 23.84 29.76 5.15
N VAL A 751 23.08 29.83 6.24
CA VAL A 751 22.62 28.66 6.99
C VAL A 751 21.09 28.59 6.90
N GLN A 752 20.58 27.51 6.32
CA GLN A 752 19.16 27.20 6.28
C GLN A 752 18.66 26.93 7.70
N THR A 753 17.60 27.65 8.08
CA THR A 753 17.01 27.52 9.43
C THR A 753 15.57 27.02 9.42
N SER A 754 15.01 26.75 8.24
CA SER A 754 13.64 26.28 8.03
C SER A 754 13.57 25.21 6.95
N GLY A 755 12.60 24.30 7.03
CA GLY A 755 12.35 23.33 5.95
C GLY A 755 11.79 24.00 4.69
N ILE A 756 11.95 23.34 3.55
CA ILE A 756 11.46 23.81 2.25
C ILE A 756 10.01 23.37 2.11
N THR A 757 9.10 24.30 1.79
CA THR A 757 7.70 23.97 1.51
C THR A 757 7.58 23.37 0.12
N VAL A 758 6.86 22.27 -0.03
CA VAL A 758 6.54 21.67 -1.34
C VAL A 758 5.04 21.75 -1.56
N LEU A 759 4.61 22.31 -2.68
CA LEU A 759 3.22 22.34 -3.10
C LEU A 759 3.01 21.34 -4.24
N ARG A 760 2.47 20.16 -3.90
CA ARG A 760 2.15 19.11 -4.87
C ARG A 760 0.76 19.34 -5.48
N ARG A 761 0.63 19.31 -6.81
CA ARG A 761 -0.64 19.55 -7.54
C ARG A 761 -0.84 18.56 -8.70
N GLY A 762 -2.06 18.49 -9.21
CA GLY A 762 -2.41 17.73 -10.42
C GLY A 762 -1.71 18.25 -11.69
N GLY A 763 -1.52 17.36 -12.67
CA GLY A 763 -0.82 17.62 -13.93
C GLY A 763 -1.72 17.99 -15.12
N ALA A 764 -3.04 18.22 -14.94
CA ALA A 764 -3.89 18.60 -16.08
C ALA A 764 -3.38 19.88 -16.77
N GLU A 765 -2.89 20.85 -16.00
CA GLU A 765 -2.32 22.10 -16.55
C GLU A 765 -0.95 21.90 -17.21
N THR A 766 -0.18 20.89 -16.78
CA THR A 766 1.11 20.54 -17.39
C THR A 766 0.94 19.76 -18.70
N GLY A 767 -0.26 19.25 -18.97
CA GLY A 767 -0.61 18.54 -20.19
C GLY A 767 -0.24 17.06 -20.13
N LEU A 768 -0.75 16.34 -19.13
CA LEU A 768 -0.55 14.89 -19.03
C LEU A 768 -1.07 14.14 -20.27
N ALA A 769 -0.26 13.19 -20.73
CA ALA A 769 -0.58 12.19 -21.74
C ALA A 769 -0.78 10.81 -21.09
N ALA A 770 -1.24 9.84 -21.85
CA ALA A 770 -1.27 8.45 -21.41
C ALA A 770 0.14 7.87 -21.27
N GLU A 771 0.33 7.03 -20.25
CA GLU A 771 1.49 6.13 -20.22
C GLU A 771 1.30 5.05 -21.28
N THR A 772 2.38 4.66 -21.94
CA THR A 772 2.39 3.57 -22.91
C THR A 772 3.31 2.46 -22.42
N SER A 773 3.07 1.23 -22.83
CA SER A 773 3.93 0.11 -22.46
C SER A 773 4.05 -0.89 -23.60
N THR A 774 5.23 -1.46 -23.74
CA THR A 774 5.46 -2.66 -24.55
C THR A 774 5.75 -3.83 -23.64
N ASN A 775 5.09 -4.96 -23.91
CA ASN A 775 5.29 -6.18 -23.15
C ASN A 775 5.57 -7.36 -24.08
N TRP A 776 6.49 -8.22 -23.69
CA TRP A 776 6.67 -9.50 -24.36
C TRP A 776 7.07 -10.59 -23.37
N SER A 777 6.69 -11.82 -23.73
CA SER A 777 7.02 -13.00 -22.94
C SER A 777 7.31 -14.19 -23.83
N VAL A 778 8.16 -15.08 -23.34
CA VAL A 778 8.43 -16.39 -23.95
C VAL A 778 8.54 -17.42 -22.84
N GLY A 779 7.89 -18.56 -23.02
CA GLY A 779 7.85 -19.59 -22.00
C GLY A 779 7.84 -21.00 -22.55
N ALA A 780 8.20 -21.94 -21.69
CA ALA A 780 8.12 -23.37 -21.95
C ALA A 780 7.29 -24.04 -20.85
N VAL A 781 6.46 -24.99 -21.27
CA VAL A 781 5.59 -25.77 -20.39
C VAL A 781 5.87 -27.25 -20.60
N VAL A 782 6.07 -27.97 -19.50
CA VAL A 782 6.39 -29.40 -19.50
C VAL A 782 5.44 -30.15 -18.57
N ARG A 783 4.68 -31.07 -19.15
CA ARG A 783 3.76 -32.00 -18.50
C ARG A 783 4.06 -33.42 -18.95
N PRO A 784 5.11 -34.05 -18.40
CA PRO A 784 5.50 -35.36 -18.87
C PRO A 784 4.35 -36.36 -18.60
N PRO A 785 4.03 -37.26 -19.55
CA PRO A 785 3.04 -38.31 -19.33
C PRO A 785 3.64 -39.35 -18.37
N LEU A 786 3.42 -39.12 -17.07
CA LEU A 786 3.88 -40.02 -16.01
C LEU A 786 2.82 -41.10 -15.75
N PRO A 787 3.23 -42.32 -15.35
CA PRO A 787 2.29 -43.31 -14.83
C PRO A 787 1.52 -42.75 -13.63
N GLN A 788 0.23 -43.10 -13.52
CA GLN A 788 -0.62 -42.70 -12.38
C GLN A 788 0.01 -43.01 -11.01
N SER A 789 0.80 -44.09 -10.91
CA SER A 789 1.51 -44.47 -9.67
C SER A 789 2.60 -43.49 -9.23
N ILE A 790 3.03 -42.56 -10.09
CA ILE A 790 3.98 -41.49 -9.77
C ILE A 790 3.21 -40.20 -9.49
N GLY A 791 2.15 -39.93 -10.25
CA GLY A 791 1.32 -38.73 -10.16
C GLY A 791 1.41 -37.85 -11.41
N THR A 792 0.93 -36.63 -11.28
CA THR A 792 0.93 -35.60 -12.33
C THR A 792 1.94 -34.52 -11.98
N LEU A 793 2.76 -34.14 -12.96
CA LEU A 793 3.74 -33.05 -12.85
C LEU A 793 3.46 -32.02 -13.95
N SER A 794 3.32 -30.76 -13.56
CA SER A 794 3.28 -29.61 -14.45
C SER A 794 4.37 -28.64 -14.07
N LEU A 795 5.21 -28.27 -15.02
CA LEU A 795 6.27 -27.27 -14.86
C LEU A 795 6.12 -26.21 -15.94
N ALA A 796 6.32 -24.95 -15.58
CA ALA A 796 6.40 -23.83 -16.51
C ALA A 796 7.57 -22.92 -16.12
N LEU A 797 8.26 -22.42 -17.14
CA LEU A 797 9.27 -21.37 -17.00
C LEU A 797 8.99 -20.32 -18.06
N ASP A 798 8.75 -19.09 -17.61
CA ASP A 798 8.42 -17.95 -18.45
C ASP A 798 9.45 -16.83 -18.23
N TYR A 799 9.94 -16.24 -19.31
CA TYR A 799 10.66 -14.97 -19.28
C TYR A 799 9.69 -13.85 -19.65
N PHE A 800 9.75 -12.73 -18.92
CA PHE A 800 8.96 -11.54 -19.19
C PHE A 800 9.85 -10.29 -19.25
N ASP A 801 9.43 -9.34 -20.08
CA ASP A 801 10.04 -8.03 -20.23
C ASP A 801 8.92 -7.00 -20.46
N ILE A 802 8.79 -6.08 -19.51
CA ILE A 802 7.81 -5.01 -19.52
C ILE A 802 8.56 -3.70 -19.48
N LYS A 803 8.30 -2.87 -20.49
CA LYS A 803 8.78 -1.49 -20.53
C LYS A 803 7.59 -0.56 -20.49
N VAL A 804 7.57 0.37 -19.55
CA VAL A 804 6.64 1.49 -19.47
C VAL A 804 7.37 2.75 -19.91
N GLU A 805 6.76 3.50 -20.82
CA GLU A 805 7.27 4.75 -21.36
C GLU A 805 6.25 5.86 -21.11
N ASN A 806 6.71 7.11 -20.99
CA ASN A 806 5.87 8.25 -20.64
C ASN A 806 5.10 8.04 -19.33
N GLY A 807 5.72 7.36 -18.36
CA GLY A 807 5.19 7.15 -17.02
C GLY A 807 4.83 8.48 -16.36
N VAL A 808 3.64 8.55 -15.76
CA VAL A 808 3.21 9.67 -14.93
C VAL A 808 3.93 9.54 -13.60
N ALA A 809 4.79 10.49 -13.31
CA ALA A 809 5.53 10.57 -12.07
C ALA A 809 5.41 11.97 -11.47
N ASP A 810 5.58 12.05 -10.16
CA ASP A 810 5.66 13.32 -9.44
C ASP A 810 7.11 13.81 -9.42
N LEU A 811 7.35 15.08 -9.74
CA LEU A 811 8.69 15.65 -9.75
C LEU A 811 9.13 16.02 -8.33
N ALA A 812 9.87 15.15 -7.65
CA ALA A 812 10.33 15.41 -6.29
C ALA A 812 10.97 16.81 -6.14
N GLY A 813 10.59 17.56 -5.09
CA GLY A 813 11.04 18.94 -4.92
C GLY A 813 12.56 19.08 -4.85
N GLY A 814 13.26 18.10 -4.28
CA GLY A 814 14.73 18.05 -4.28
C GLY A 814 15.31 17.93 -5.70
N THR A 815 14.70 17.13 -6.57
CA THR A 815 15.09 17.04 -7.98
C THR A 815 14.88 18.37 -8.70
N ILE A 816 13.76 19.05 -8.47
CA ILE A 816 13.49 20.38 -9.03
C ILE A 816 14.56 21.39 -8.59
N LEU A 817 14.89 21.40 -7.30
CA LEU A 817 15.91 22.28 -6.73
C LEU A 817 17.29 22.02 -7.32
N ASN A 818 17.72 20.76 -7.34
CA ASN A 818 19.01 20.36 -7.93
C ASN A 818 19.08 20.75 -9.41
N ARG A 819 18.04 20.44 -10.20
CA ARG A 819 17.99 20.80 -11.62
C ARG A 819 17.94 22.31 -11.86
N CYS A 820 17.34 23.08 -10.95
CA CYS A 820 17.37 24.54 -11.02
C CYS A 820 18.78 25.09 -10.70
N TYR A 821 19.30 24.82 -9.51
CA TYR A 821 20.52 25.46 -9.02
C TYR A 821 21.80 24.88 -9.61
N GLN A 822 21.77 23.69 -10.22
CA GLN A 822 22.93 23.10 -10.93
C GLN A 822 22.91 23.38 -12.44
N ASP A 823 21.95 24.14 -12.96
CA ASP A 823 21.91 24.47 -14.39
C ASP A 823 23.06 25.43 -14.76
N THR A 824 23.89 25.00 -15.72
CA THR A 824 24.95 25.83 -16.30
C THR A 824 24.43 27.06 -17.05
N ASN A 825 23.16 27.07 -17.45
CA ASN A 825 22.45 28.19 -18.07
C ASN A 825 21.37 28.75 -17.14
N PHE A 826 21.70 28.91 -15.86
CA PHE A 826 20.79 29.38 -14.83
C PHE A 826 20.02 30.65 -15.21
N ASP A 827 18.69 30.54 -15.14
CA ASP A 827 17.76 31.66 -15.18
C ASP A 827 16.76 31.44 -14.03
N PRO A 828 16.73 32.32 -13.01
CA PRO A 828 15.87 32.14 -11.85
C PRO A 828 14.38 32.17 -12.18
N ASN A 829 13.98 32.54 -13.41
CA ASN A 829 12.59 32.59 -13.85
C ASN A 829 12.25 31.60 -14.97
N ALA A 830 13.18 30.71 -15.36
CA ALA A 830 12.97 29.75 -16.44
C ALA A 830 13.39 28.33 -16.04
N GLY A 831 13.28 27.38 -16.97
CA GLY A 831 13.65 25.98 -16.73
C GLY A 831 12.92 25.38 -15.53
N PHE A 832 13.67 24.69 -14.66
CA PHE A 832 13.16 24.17 -13.39
C PHE A 832 13.02 25.25 -12.31
N CYS A 833 13.75 26.37 -12.42
CA CYS A 833 13.67 27.46 -11.45
C CYS A 833 12.33 28.17 -11.43
N ARG A 834 11.54 28.09 -12.52
CA ARG A 834 10.16 28.59 -12.53
C ARG A 834 9.22 27.90 -11.52
N PHE A 835 9.62 26.75 -10.99
CA PHE A 835 8.88 26.01 -9.97
C PHE A 835 9.40 26.29 -8.55
N VAL A 836 10.39 27.17 -8.41
CA VAL A 836 11.07 27.47 -7.15
C VAL A 836 10.88 28.95 -6.84
N ASP A 837 10.24 29.23 -5.71
CA ASP A 837 10.07 30.58 -5.18
C ASP A 837 10.91 30.71 -3.90
N ARG A 838 11.71 31.78 -3.81
CA ARG A 838 12.43 32.16 -2.57
C ARG A 838 11.80 33.42 -1.98
N ASN A 839 11.35 33.35 -0.73
CA ASN A 839 10.71 34.49 -0.07
C ASN A 839 11.74 35.46 0.57
N ALA A 840 11.26 36.54 1.18
CA ALA A 840 12.12 37.58 1.78
C ALA A 840 12.92 37.13 3.02
N ASN A 841 12.60 35.97 3.60
CA ASN A 841 13.33 35.34 4.69
C ASN A 841 14.25 34.21 4.16
N ASP A 842 14.50 34.19 2.85
CA ASP A 842 15.27 33.17 2.13
C ASP A 842 14.72 31.74 2.26
N GLN A 843 13.45 31.57 2.63
CA GLN A 843 12.80 30.26 2.64
C GLN A 843 12.33 29.90 1.23
N LEU A 844 12.54 28.64 0.86
CA LEU A 844 12.14 28.08 -0.43
C LEU A 844 10.72 27.48 -0.37
N GLU A 845 9.98 27.72 -1.44
CA GLU A 845 8.76 27.01 -1.81
C GLU A 845 8.96 26.38 -3.19
N VAL A 846 8.61 25.10 -3.33
CA VAL A 846 8.76 24.34 -4.58
C VAL A 846 7.40 23.82 -5.02
N THR A 847 6.97 24.14 -6.24
CA THR A 847 5.75 23.59 -6.82
C THR A 847 6.06 22.30 -7.57
N SER A 848 5.54 21.18 -7.08
CA SER A 848 5.59 19.89 -7.77
C SER A 848 4.28 19.59 -8.50
N SER A 849 4.38 18.90 -9.64
CA SER A 849 3.24 18.45 -10.42
C SER A 849 3.55 17.12 -11.09
N PHE A 850 2.51 16.33 -11.35
CA PHE A 850 2.62 15.14 -12.19
C PHE A 850 3.02 15.49 -13.62
N VAL A 851 3.95 14.71 -14.19
CA VAL A 851 4.45 14.83 -15.57
C VAL A 851 4.69 13.45 -16.20
N ASN A 852 4.66 13.37 -17.54
CA ASN A 852 4.98 12.16 -18.30
C ASN A 852 6.46 12.13 -18.72
N LEU A 853 7.35 11.73 -17.82
CA LEU A 853 8.78 11.68 -18.13
C LEU A 853 9.41 10.32 -17.77
N ALA A 854 8.78 9.56 -16.87
CA ALA A 854 9.38 8.36 -16.33
C ALA A 854 9.39 7.19 -17.34
N GLU A 855 10.46 6.41 -17.30
CA GLU A 855 10.58 5.13 -17.97
C GLU A 855 10.85 4.06 -16.90
N ASP A 856 10.02 3.02 -16.87
CA ASP A 856 10.16 1.88 -15.95
C ASP A 856 10.38 0.59 -16.75
N ILE A 857 11.34 -0.23 -16.33
CA ILE A 857 11.66 -1.52 -16.95
C ILE A 857 11.65 -2.60 -15.89
N VAL A 858 10.90 -3.68 -16.15
CA VAL A 858 10.85 -4.84 -15.27
C VAL A 858 11.00 -6.12 -16.08
N LYS A 859 12.06 -6.88 -15.78
CA LYS A 859 12.42 -8.12 -16.47
C LYS A 859 12.67 -9.24 -15.47
N GLY A 860 12.35 -10.46 -15.85
CA GLY A 860 12.60 -11.60 -14.99
C GLY A 860 12.15 -12.93 -15.54
N TYR A 861 12.35 -13.95 -14.71
CA TYR A 861 11.92 -15.31 -14.93
C TYR A 861 10.87 -15.69 -13.89
N GLU A 862 9.84 -16.40 -14.32
CA GLU A 862 8.78 -16.93 -13.47
C GLU A 862 8.73 -18.44 -13.64
N PHE A 863 8.94 -19.17 -12.55
CA PHE A 863 8.88 -20.61 -12.48
C PHE A 863 7.63 -21.03 -11.71
N ASN A 864 6.80 -21.85 -12.35
CA ASN A 864 5.60 -22.43 -11.73
C ASN A 864 5.69 -23.95 -11.80
N GLY A 865 5.47 -24.62 -10.68
CA GLY A 865 5.52 -26.07 -10.56
C GLY A 865 4.35 -26.59 -9.76
N ARG A 866 3.69 -27.63 -10.27
CA ARG A 866 2.66 -28.39 -9.57
C ARG A 866 2.93 -29.88 -9.67
N PHE A 867 2.97 -30.55 -8.53
CA PHE A 867 3.06 -32.00 -8.43
C PHE A 867 1.89 -32.53 -7.61
N ALA A 868 1.12 -33.48 -8.15
CA ALA A 868 0.01 -34.10 -7.46
C ALA A 868 0.11 -35.63 -7.55
N SER A 869 0.02 -36.34 -6.43
CA SER A 869 0.18 -37.79 -6.39
C SER A 869 -0.63 -38.42 -5.27
N ASP A 870 -1.18 -39.61 -5.53
CA ASP A 870 -1.83 -40.41 -4.51
C ASP A 870 -0.76 -41.21 -3.75
N ILE A 871 -0.51 -40.81 -2.49
CA ILE A 871 0.52 -41.41 -1.63
C ILE A 871 -0.17 -42.11 -0.47
N GLY A 872 -0.15 -43.45 -0.47
CA GLY A 872 -0.80 -44.24 0.57
C GLY A 872 -2.33 -44.03 0.57
N PRO A 873 -2.95 -43.64 1.70
CA PRO A 873 -4.39 -43.41 1.76
C PRO A 873 -4.82 -42.00 1.32
N GLY A 874 -3.88 -41.09 1.02
CA GLY A 874 -4.18 -39.69 0.79
C GLY A 874 -3.64 -39.13 -0.52
N ARG A 875 -4.11 -37.92 -0.86
CA ARG A 875 -3.68 -37.14 -2.00
C ARG A 875 -2.69 -36.07 -1.55
N PHE A 876 -1.49 -36.11 -2.11
CA PHE A 876 -0.44 -35.11 -1.92
C PHE A 876 -0.44 -34.12 -3.09
N VAL A 877 -0.37 -32.83 -2.79
CA VAL A 877 -0.21 -31.75 -3.77
C VAL A 877 0.91 -30.84 -3.30
N LEU A 878 1.84 -30.52 -4.20
CA LEU A 878 2.88 -29.51 -3.99
C LEU A 878 2.76 -28.47 -5.11
N ASN A 879 2.55 -27.21 -4.73
CA ASN A 879 2.67 -26.06 -5.60
C ASN A 879 3.97 -25.30 -5.27
N ALA A 880 4.63 -24.77 -6.28
CA ALA A 880 5.83 -23.96 -6.17
C ALA A 880 5.76 -22.82 -7.18
N ASN A 881 5.82 -21.57 -6.71
CA ASN A 881 5.84 -20.37 -7.53
C ASN A 881 7.08 -19.58 -7.16
N VAL A 882 7.99 -19.35 -8.11
CA VAL A 882 9.25 -18.63 -7.87
C VAL A 882 9.45 -17.59 -8.95
N THR A 883 9.65 -16.34 -8.55
CA THR A 883 10.03 -15.24 -9.44
C THR A 883 11.48 -14.86 -9.18
N LYS A 884 12.26 -14.73 -10.26
CA LYS A 884 13.58 -14.11 -10.26
C LYS A 884 13.52 -12.84 -11.09
N TYR A 885 13.76 -11.69 -10.49
CA TYR A 885 13.95 -10.46 -11.25
C TYR A 885 15.38 -10.40 -11.80
N THR A 886 15.54 -9.82 -12.98
CA THR A 886 16.87 -9.55 -13.56
C THR A 886 17.14 -8.07 -13.70
N GLU A 887 16.08 -7.27 -13.72
CA GLU A 887 16.14 -5.82 -13.83
C GLU A 887 14.82 -5.25 -13.29
N GLN A 888 14.93 -4.25 -12.42
CA GLN A 888 13.83 -3.44 -11.90
C GLN A 888 14.32 -2.00 -11.91
N SER A 889 14.32 -1.39 -13.08
CA SER A 889 15.00 -0.13 -13.31
C SER A 889 14.04 1.00 -13.67
N THR A 890 14.39 2.22 -13.26
CA THR A 890 13.61 3.43 -13.54
C THR A 890 14.53 4.59 -13.90
N ARG A 891 14.00 5.56 -14.63
CA ARG A 891 14.61 6.88 -14.81
C ARG A 891 13.52 7.92 -14.99
N LEU A 892 13.77 9.13 -14.51
CA LEU A 892 12.80 10.21 -14.60
C LEU A 892 12.96 11.01 -15.88
N PHE A 893 14.19 11.16 -16.40
CA PHE A 893 14.45 11.91 -17.63
C PHE A 893 15.18 11.07 -18.68
N PRO A 894 14.93 11.29 -19.98
CA PRO A 894 15.57 10.51 -21.05
C PRO A 894 17.09 10.62 -21.11
N GLU A 895 17.67 11.72 -20.64
CA GLU A 895 19.11 11.94 -20.52
C GLU A 895 19.77 11.18 -19.36
N GLU A 896 19.00 10.70 -18.40
CA GLU A 896 19.50 9.89 -17.28
C GLU A 896 19.70 8.43 -17.70
N PHE A 897 20.68 7.80 -17.05
CA PHE A 897 20.83 6.36 -17.00
C PHE A 897 19.76 5.73 -16.12
N LEU A 898 19.39 4.50 -16.45
CA LEU A 898 18.45 3.71 -15.68
C LEU A 898 19.08 3.32 -14.33
N ASP A 899 18.37 3.60 -13.26
CA ASP A 899 18.73 3.20 -11.91
C ASP A 899 18.05 1.86 -11.59
N ASP A 900 18.84 0.80 -11.36
CA ASP A 900 18.37 -0.58 -11.18
C ASP A 900 18.28 -0.94 -9.70
N ALA A 901 17.04 -0.94 -9.18
CA ALA A 901 16.74 -1.32 -7.81
C ALA A 901 16.68 -2.84 -7.60
N ASN A 902 16.92 -3.67 -8.62
CA ASN A 902 16.84 -5.12 -8.43
C ASN A 902 17.85 -5.63 -7.39
N GLY A 903 17.32 -6.32 -6.37
CA GLY A 903 18.10 -6.92 -5.29
C GLY A 903 18.30 -6.02 -4.07
N ILE A 904 17.81 -4.77 -4.05
CA ILE A 904 17.88 -3.94 -2.85
C ILE A 904 16.88 -4.42 -1.78
N VAL A 905 17.02 -3.92 -0.54
CA VAL A 905 16.20 -4.30 0.64
C VAL A 905 14.67 -4.28 0.38
N THR A 906 14.18 -3.36 -0.45
CA THR A 906 12.74 -3.19 -0.73
C THR A 906 12.29 -3.73 -2.09
N SER A 907 13.21 -4.28 -2.89
CA SER A 907 12.96 -4.81 -4.23
C SER A 907 13.78 -6.11 -4.41
N PRO A 908 13.25 -7.26 -3.97
CA PRO A 908 14.01 -8.50 -3.89
C PRO A 908 14.47 -9.03 -5.25
N ASP A 909 15.58 -9.78 -5.27
CA ASP A 909 16.06 -10.51 -6.46
C ASP A 909 15.24 -11.80 -6.66
N TRP A 910 14.96 -12.51 -5.56
CA TRP A 910 14.17 -13.73 -5.57
C TRP A 910 12.98 -13.67 -4.64
N VAL A 911 11.88 -14.25 -5.12
CA VAL A 911 10.66 -14.40 -4.36
C VAL A 911 10.09 -15.78 -4.63
N GLY A 912 9.87 -16.56 -3.58
CA GLY A 912 9.36 -17.92 -3.67
C GLY A 912 8.17 -18.16 -2.74
N ASN A 913 7.22 -18.96 -3.21
CA ASN A 913 6.14 -19.51 -2.41
C ASN A 913 6.00 -21.00 -2.73
N PHE A 914 5.96 -21.82 -1.68
CA PHE A 914 5.79 -23.26 -1.77
C PHE A 914 4.64 -23.69 -0.86
N ASP A 915 3.74 -24.52 -1.39
CA ASP A 915 2.55 -24.99 -0.70
C ASP A 915 2.43 -26.50 -0.84
N ALA A 916 2.54 -27.22 0.27
CA ALA A 916 2.40 -28.67 0.31
C ALA A 916 1.15 -29.05 1.11
N THR A 917 0.24 -29.76 0.47
CA THR A 917 -1.01 -30.22 1.06
C THR A 917 -1.12 -31.74 0.95
N TYR A 918 -1.55 -32.39 2.03
CA TYR A 918 -1.80 -33.82 2.10
C TYR A 918 -3.17 -34.09 2.73
N ALA A 919 -4.12 -34.52 1.89
CA ALA A 919 -5.50 -34.79 2.29
C ALA A 919 -5.74 -36.30 2.39
N PHE A 920 -6.29 -36.78 3.50
CA PHE A 920 -6.67 -38.17 3.71
C PHE A 920 -7.92 -38.25 4.60
N ASP A 921 -8.87 -39.09 4.21
CA ASP A 921 -10.19 -39.17 4.84
C ASP A 921 -10.86 -37.79 4.95
N ASN A 922 -11.06 -37.31 6.18
CA ASN A 922 -11.64 -36.02 6.51
C ASN A 922 -10.61 -35.02 7.06
N ILE A 923 -9.31 -35.28 6.89
CA ILE A 923 -8.22 -34.48 7.41
C ILE A 923 -7.35 -33.97 6.26
N THR A 924 -7.08 -32.66 6.26
CA THR A 924 -6.12 -32.03 5.36
C THR A 924 -4.99 -31.41 6.17
N LEU A 925 -3.75 -31.79 5.84
CA LEU A 925 -2.54 -31.20 6.41
C LEU A 925 -1.93 -30.26 5.39
N ARG A 926 -1.56 -29.04 5.79
CA ARG A 926 -0.89 -28.08 4.93
C ARG A 926 0.40 -27.56 5.55
N TYR A 927 1.42 -27.39 4.72
CA TYR A 927 2.66 -26.71 5.03
C TYR A 927 3.01 -25.71 3.93
N GLY A 928 3.11 -24.43 4.30
CA GLY A 928 3.50 -23.34 3.41
C GLY A 928 4.89 -22.80 3.75
N LEU A 929 5.63 -22.38 2.74
CA LEU A 929 6.92 -21.69 2.87
C LEU A 929 6.93 -20.47 1.94
N ASP A 930 7.13 -19.29 2.52
CA ASP A 930 7.43 -18.07 1.78
C ASP A 930 8.92 -17.76 1.90
N TRP A 931 9.53 -17.35 0.80
CA TRP A 931 10.95 -17.01 0.69
C TRP A 931 11.10 -15.66 -0.01
N THR A 932 11.93 -14.80 0.55
CA THR A 932 12.32 -13.52 -0.05
C THR A 932 13.81 -13.32 0.15
N ASP A 933 14.50 -12.96 -0.92
CA ASP A 933 15.96 -12.76 -0.92
C ASP A 933 16.34 -11.51 -1.72
N GLY A 934 17.37 -10.83 -1.24
CA GLY A 934 17.96 -9.65 -1.83
C GLY A 934 19.46 -9.84 -2.05
N ASP A 935 20.05 -9.03 -2.89
CA ASP A 935 21.50 -9.03 -3.09
C ASP A 935 22.14 -8.12 -2.02
N ARG A 936 23.09 -8.70 -1.28
CA ARG A 936 23.75 -8.05 -0.15
C ARG A 936 24.54 -6.79 -0.55
N GLU A 937 24.99 -6.69 -1.79
CA GLU A 937 25.77 -5.54 -2.26
C GLU A 937 24.92 -4.51 -2.99
N LYS A 938 23.80 -4.92 -3.58
CA LYS A 938 22.99 -4.06 -4.45
C LYS A 938 22.51 -2.78 -3.77
N THR A 939 22.10 -2.82 -2.51
CA THR A 939 21.64 -1.63 -1.79
C THR A 939 22.72 -0.54 -1.69
N TYR A 940 23.96 -0.93 -1.37
CA TYR A 940 25.07 0.04 -1.29
C TYR A 940 25.41 0.62 -2.66
N ARG A 941 25.45 -0.23 -3.68
CA ARG A 941 25.74 0.18 -5.06
C ARG A 941 24.65 1.10 -5.62
N PHE A 942 23.39 0.84 -5.26
CA PHE A 942 22.26 1.69 -5.61
C PHE A 942 22.40 3.09 -5.02
N PHE A 943 22.74 3.21 -3.73
CA PHE A 943 22.96 4.53 -3.12
C PHE A 943 24.22 5.25 -3.62
N ALA A 944 25.20 4.52 -4.15
CA ALA A 944 26.41 5.09 -4.75
C ALA A 944 26.32 5.27 -6.27
N PHE A 945 25.14 5.04 -6.88
CA PHE A 945 24.94 5.19 -8.31
C PHE A 945 24.58 6.63 -8.67
N ASP A 946 25.32 7.20 -9.62
CA ASP A 946 24.98 8.49 -10.21
C ASP A 946 24.25 8.27 -11.55
N ASN A 947 22.95 8.56 -11.56
CA ASN A 947 22.12 8.37 -12.74
C ASN A 947 22.42 9.37 -13.88
N LEU A 948 23.24 10.41 -13.67
CA LEU A 948 23.66 11.34 -14.72
C LEU A 948 24.89 10.84 -15.48
N THR A 949 25.78 10.11 -14.80
CA THR A 949 27.02 9.58 -15.37
C THR A 949 26.92 8.09 -15.69
N GLY A 950 26.03 7.37 -15.04
CA GLY A 950 25.87 5.92 -15.14
C GLY A 950 26.98 5.14 -14.43
N GLU A 951 27.73 5.81 -13.54
CA GLU A 951 28.83 5.23 -12.79
C GLU A 951 28.43 4.97 -11.32
N VAL A 952 29.04 3.95 -10.72
CA VAL A 952 28.93 3.66 -9.29
C VAL A 952 30.23 4.10 -8.63
N ASP A 953 30.15 4.93 -7.60
CA ASP A 953 31.31 5.33 -6.81
C ASP A 953 31.69 4.20 -5.83
N GLU A 954 32.72 3.44 -6.16
CA GLU A 954 33.18 2.30 -5.34
C GLU A 954 33.78 2.73 -3.98
N GLU A 955 34.27 3.97 -3.85
CA GLU A 955 34.75 4.48 -2.55
C GLU A 955 33.54 4.74 -1.64
N LEU A 956 32.50 5.38 -2.18
CA LEU A 956 31.25 5.60 -1.46
C LEU A 956 30.53 4.28 -1.09
N VAL A 957 30.58 3.25 -1.95
CA VAL A 957 30.08 1.91 -1.62
C VAL A 957 30.77 1.38 -0.37
N GLN A 958 32.10 1.50 -0.29
CA GLN A 958 32.85 1.01 0.87
C GLN A 958 32.56 1.85 2.11
N ASP A 959 32.47 3.17 1.98
CA ASP A 959 32.10 4.05 3.09
C ASP A 959 30.72 3.68 3.66
N PHE A 960 29.75 3.38 2.80
CA PHE A 960 28.44 2.92 3.25
C PHE A 960 28.51 1.56 3.95
N LYS A 961 29.31 0.61 3.47
CA LYS A 961 29.52 -0.68 4.15
C LYS A 961 30.20 -0.54 5.50
N ASP A 962 31.09 0.43 5.63
CA ASP A 962 31.83 0.68 6.87
C ASP A 962 30.97 1.36 7.95
N ILE A 963 29.96 2.13 7.55
CA ILE A 963 29.13 2.93 8.47
C ILE A 963 27.74 2.33 8.67
N TYR A 964 27.15 1.68 7.66
CA TYR A 964 25.75 1.26 7.66
C TYR A 964 25.60 -0.24 7.39
N LEU A 965 24.65 -0.88 8.08
CA LEU A 965 24.16 -2.21 7.76
C LEU A 965 22.93 -2.09 6.86
N LEU A 966 23.11 -2.28 5.56
CA LEU A 966 22.05 -2.26 4.53
C LEU A 966 21.91 -3.60 3.79
N GLU A 967 22.41 -4.67 4.41
CA GLU A 967 22.28 -6.04 3.92
C GLU A 967 21.13 -6.76 4.60
N VAL A 968 20.47 -7.63 3.84
CA VAL A 968 19.44 -8.53 4.36
C VAL A 968 19.77 -9.95 3.93
N ASP A 969 19.73 -10.88 4.89
CA ASP A 969 19.85 -12.32 4.61
C ASP A 969 18.53 -12.89 4.08
N ASP A 970 18.59 -14.11 3.52
CA ASP A 970 17.40 -14.87 3.12
C ASP A 970 16.31 -14.88 4.21
N TYR A 971 15.11 -14.47 3.83
CA TYR A 971 13.98 -14.40 4.73
C TYR A 971 12.98 -15.52 4.44
N PHE A 972 12.79 -16.42 5.42
CA PHE A 972 11.87 -17.56 5.33
C PHE A 972 10.75 -17.49 6.35
N LEU A 973 9.51 -17.64 5.87
CA LEU A 973 8.32 -17.78 6.71
C LEU A 973 7.71 -19.15 6.51
N HIS A 974 7.64 -19.91 7.60
CA HIS A 974 7.06 -21.25 7.62
C HIS A 974 5.65 -21.20 8.20
N ASN A 975 4.69 -21.78 7.50
CA ASN A 975 3.28 -21.77 7.85
C ASN A 975 2.76 -23.21 7.89
N ALA A 976 1.87 -23.54 8.82
CA ALA A 976 1.30 -24.89 8.91
C ALA A 976 -0.14 -24.86 9.39
N SER A 977 -0.98 -25.75 8.86
CA SER A 977 -2.35 -25.91 9.32
C SER A 977 -2.86 -27.35 9.19
N VAL A 978 -3.89 -27.63 9.97
CA VAL A 978 -4.70 -28.84 9.88
C VAL A 978 -6.16 -28.44 9.74
N GLN A 979 -6.83 -29.03 8.78
CA GLN A 979 -8.27 -28.90 8.56
C GLN A 979 -8.92 -30.25 8.78
N VAL A 980 -10.08 -30.25 9.44
CA VAL A 980 -10.85 -31.44 9.76
C VAL A 980 -12.31 -31.21 9.41
N GLY A 981 -12.84 -32.02 8.49
CA GLY A 981 -14.26 -32.06 8.16
C GLY A 981 -15.01 -33.07 9.04
N VAL A 982 -16.20 -32.71 9.54
CA VAL A 982 -17.08 -33.62 10.28
C VAL A 982 -18.50 -33.35 9.81
N GLU A 983 -19.10 -34.26 9.04
CA GLU A 983 -20.43 -34.03 8.45
C GLU A 983 -20.47 -32.69 7.69
N ASP A 984 -21.34 -31.76 8.08
CA ASP A 984 -21.50 -30.44 7.45
C ASP A 984 -20.64 -29.34 8.10
N PHE A 985 -19.68 -29.72 8.94
CA PHE A 985 -18.79 -28.82 9.68
C PHE A 985 -17.36 -28.95 9.20
N GLU A 986 -16.66 -27.83 9.06
CA GLU A 986 -15.24 -27.80 8.73
C GLU A 986 -14.49 -26.91 9.73
N PHE A 987 -13.41 -27.44 10.29
CA PHE A 987 -12.58 -26.74 11.27
C PHE A 987 -11.14 -26.70 10.80
N THR A 988 -10.56 -25.50 10.72
CA THR A 988 -9.14 -25.31 10.38
C THR A 988 -8.43 -24.68 11.56
N PHE A 989 -7.27 -25.22 11.93
CA PHE A 989 -6.37 -24.66 12.92
C PHE A 989 -4.97 -24.57 12.34
N GLY A 990 -4.29 -23.45 12.56
CA GLY A 990 -2.94 -23.30 12.05
C GLY A 990 -2.13 -22.21 12.73
N VAL A 991 -0.91 -22.09 12.24
CA VAL A 991 0.08 -21.11 12.68
C VAL A 991 0.82 -20.56 11.47
N ARG A 992 0.86 -19.23 11.37
CA ARG A 992 1.72 -18.50 10.44
C ARG A 992 2.98 -18.03 11.18
N ASN A 993 4.09 -17.94 10.45
CA ASN A 993 5.40 -17.66 11.03
C ASN A 993 5.72 -18.60 12.21
N LEU A 994 5.68 -19.91 11.92
CA LEU A 994 5.85 -21.01 12.89
C LEU A 994 7.10 -20.84 13.76
N PHE A 995 8.20 -20.29 13.22
CA PHE A 995 9.44 -20.10 13.95
C PHE A 995 9.59 -18.72 14.62
N ASN A 996 8.58 -17.86 14.50
CA ASN A 996 8.62 -16.49 15.00
C ASN A 996 9.84 -15.72 14.46
N THR A 997 10.12 -15.89 13.16
CA THR A 997 11.19 -15.22 12.44
C THR A 997 10.96 -13.71 12.48
N ARG A 998 11.91 -12.96 13.04
CA ARG A 998 11.88 -11.49 13.10
C ARG A 998 12.21 -10.90 11.73
N PRO A 999 11.62 -9.76 11.33
CA PRO A 999 12.07 -9.05 10.14
C PRO A 999 13.56 -8.64 10.27
N PRO A 1000 14.28 -8.47 9.15
CA PRO A 1000 15.68 -8.05 9.18
C PRO A 1000 15.82 -6.68 9.84
N ARG A 1001 17.05 -6.34 10.28
CA ARG A 1001 17.38 -5.01 10.80
C ARG A 1001 18.35 -4.32 9.86
N ILE A 1002 18.12 -3.03 9.63
CA ILE A 1002 19.02 -2.16 8.89
C ILE A 1002 19.33 -0.90 9.70
N SER A 1003 20.41 -0.21 9.34
CA SER A 1003 20.66 1.16 9.79
C SER A 1003 19.56 2.07 9.24
N ALA A 1004 19.16 3.08 9.99
CA ALA A 1004 18.04 3.96 9.64
C ALA A 1004 18.44 5.04 8.61
N VAL A 1005 19.00 4.62 7.48
CA VAL A 1005 19.44 5.51 6.39
C VAL A 1005 18.84 5.04 5.06
N GLY A 1006 18.41 6.00 4.24
CA GLY A 1006 17.90 5.74 2.89
C GLY A 1006 16.54 5.02 2.80
N PHE A 1007 16.07 4.39 3.87
CA PHE A 1007 14.78 3.69 3.93
C PHE A 1007 13.96 4.12 5.14
N SER A 1008 12.63 4.11 4.98
CA SER A 1008 11.72 4.17 6.13
C SER A 1008 11.81 2.87 6.93
N SER A 1009 11.78 2.96 8.25
CA SER A 1009 11.87 1.82 9.15
C SER A 1009 10.75 1.81 10.18
N VAL A 1010 10.42 0.61 10.68
CA VAL A 1010 9.68 0.41 11.93
C VAL A 1010 10.66 -0.15 12.94
N GLY A 1011 11.02 0.66 13.92
CA GLY A 1011 12.13 0.33 14.80
C GLY A 1011 13.45 0.33 14.02
N ASN A 1012 14.05 -0.84 13.82
CA ASN A 1012 15.16 -1.01 12.88
C ASN A 1012 14.80 -1.90 11.68
N ALA A 1013 13.55 -2.37 11.58
CA ALA A 1013 13.14 -3.18 10.45
C ALA A 1013 12.83 -2.26 9.25
N PRO A 1014 13.35 -2.53 8.04
CA PRO A 1014 12.96 -1.77 6.86
C PRO A 1014 11.45 -1.90 6.64
N LEU A 1015 10.77 -0.82 6.27
CA LEU A 1015 9.33 -0.85 5.98
C LEU A 1015 9.09 -1.38 4.56
N TYR A 1016 8.71 -2.64 4.45
CA TYR A 1016 8.49 -3.35 3.20
C TYR A 1016 7.47 -4.48 3.41
N SER A 1017 6.48 -4.55 2.52
CA SER A 1017 5.33 -5.45 2.65
C SER A 1017 5.67 -6.95 2.57
N GLY A 1018 6.87 -7.32 2.12
CA GLY A 1018 7.32 -8.71 2.08
C GLY A 1018 7.82 -9.27 3.42
N TYR A 1019 8.03 -8.43 4.43
CA TYR A 1019 8.41 -8.88 5.77
C TYR A 1019 7.21 -9.02 6.72
N ASP A 1020 7.28 -9.96 7.67
CA ASP A 1020 6.29 -10.10 8.73
C ASP A 1020 6.66 -9.27 9.96
N TYR A 1021 5.76 -8.40 10.40
CA TYR A 1021 5.94 -7.56 11.58
C TYR A 1021 5.10 -8.02 12.79
N ALA A 1022 4.12 -8.90 12.57
CA ALA A 1022 3.21 -9.36 13.61
C ALA A 1022 3.82 -10.52 14.42
N GLY A 1023 4.69 -11.31 13.78
CA GLY A 1023 5.30 -12.51 14.35
C GLY A 1023 4.38 -13.73 14.29
N ARG A 1024 4.75 -14.76 15.06
CA ARG A 1024 3.99 -16.01 15.11
C ARG A 1024 2.52 -15.73 15.39
N THR A 1025 1.65 -16.18 14.49
CA THR A 1025 0.21 -15.91 14.56
C THR A 1025 -0.57 -17.21 14.47
N PHE A 1026 -1.36 -17.51 15.50
CA PHE A 1026 -2.26 -18.65 15.51
C PHE A 1026 -3.59 -18.27 14.86
N PHE A 1027 -4.19 -19.20 14.13
CA PHE A 1027 -5.49 -18.98 13.53
C PHE A 1027 -6.41 -20.18 13.67
N ALA A 1028 -7.71 -19.89 13.69
CA ALA A 1028 -8.76 -20.88 13.63
C ALA A 1028 -9.89 -20.40 12.71
N ASN A 1029 -10.46 -21.33 11.94
CA ASN A 1029 -11.65 -21.13 11.14
C ASN A 1029 -12.67 -22.25 11.48
N ALA A 1030 -13.94 -21.90 11.54
CA ALA A 1030 -15.04 -22.84 11.57
C ALA A 1030 -16.08 -22.45 10.50
N ALA A 1031 -16.36 -23.38 9.60
CA ALA A 1031 -17.39 -23.25 8.58
C ALA A 1031 -18.51 -24.28 8.80
N PHE A 1032 -19.75 -23.83 8.65
CA PHE A 1032 -20.97 -24.60 8.88
C PHE A 1032 -21.82 -24.51 7.61
N LYS A 1033 -22.08 -25.63 6.95
CA LYS A 1033 -22.88 -25.70 5.71
C LYS A 1033 -24.26 -26.29 6.06
N PHE A 1034 -25.36 -25.74 5.53
CA PHE A 1034 -26.74 -26.17 5.83
C PHE A 1034 -27.62 -26.26 4.59
#